data_AF-A0A348V091-F1
#
_entry.id   AF-A0A348V091-F1
#
_cell.length_a   1.000
_cell.length_b   1.000
_cell.length_c   1.000
_cell.angle_alpha   90.00
_cell.angle_beta   90.00
_cell.angle_gamma   90.00
#
_symmetry.space_group_name_H-M   'P 1'
#
loop_
_entity.id
_entity.type
_entity.pdbx_description
1 polymer ?
#
loop_
_entity_poly.entity_id
_entity_poly.type
_entity_poly.pdbx_seq_one_letter_code
_entity_poly.pdbx_strand_id
1 'polypeptide(L)'
;MANQQSTNPKRGLMVLPAGAGSQKARKRPFRKLFFIILAPALLTLGLVSLSPGQSPEKSGPALGNIPYQLASWDPDSGQGNHRAVVKVANKADAVYVRLPWRRPDPEPEKKRVLVLAPSGQEIKNVFPVAVNNDYGDFVFQATEAPGDYYFYYLPYKIEGRNYPKVTYLPAEYQAETGWLLRNGLRQDWLARFNPGNFPRAEVLVFEVVDEFSSFYPMEIIATEAEVRQLLEKFGHQPYLVFPEDRRFPVRMAEFLPARWVEIGPRDSFEGQADRGEYYVFQLGLFAHKEKLDKIGVRFSDLKLTNSAVVIPAAGASCLNTGGTGWDGREFEKEIKLEKGRVQPLWCGWQIPEEAVAGDYTGQVEILSASAAPRTINLKIRVSDRVRPESGDSELWRLSRLRWLNSLLAVDWEVVPPFTPLEVRGRTIACLGRKISLSKHGLPEDIRSFFNPEVTAVGPSSVGLLDSPFEFAVRNYAGLYQELKNRSFAFTRITPGEVCWKAENEIPGLHLLLEVNGRMEFDGFVEFRLKLKAVEEAEVDDIRLTFALKEEVARYMMGLGFKGGRRPQSFSWSWDREKNQDALWLGTVNAGLQIQLRAENYSRPLNTNFYTLKPLNLPPSWWNEGRGWVSVKEELKKNKKQKRLLFTAAGGPRKIRAGEELHFDFNLLLTPFKPTNPGKHFSERYYHAYKPLEEIAASGANVINVHHATDINPYINYPFLQPEKMKAYIDQAHQRGLKVKIYYTIRELSNRAAELFVLKSLGNEIFTDGPGGGYSWLQEHLRSNYIAGWFVPELKDAAVINSGMSRWHNYYIEGLAWLCRHVGLDGLYLDDVAFDRVTMKRARKVLEKYRPGSLIDLHSANQYNPRDGFASSANLYLEHFPYIDRLWFGEYFDYNSPPDYWLVEMSGIPFGLMGEMLEKGGNPWRGMVFGMTARLPWSGDPRPLWKVWDEFGISGARMIGFWSPSCPVKTGRDDILTTVYLRKDRALVALASWAGEPVDCRLNIDWKKLGIDPKKAVLEAPAIENFQPAREFQPGEPLPVEPGRGWLLIIKSR
;
A
#
# COMPACT_ATOMS: atom_id res chain seq x y z
N MET A 1 19.76 -6.79 -44.23
CA MET A 1 21.22 -7.03 -44.29
C MET A 1 21.93 -5.72 -43.97
N ALA A 2 23.07 -5.76 -43.25
CA ALA A 2 24.03 -4.66 -42.99
C ALA A 2 23.45 -3.34 -42.38
N ASN A 3 23.78 -2.97 -41.13
CA ASN A 3 24.97 -2.18 -40.73
C ASN A 3 25.04 -0.79 -41.41
N GLN A 4 25.27 0.35 -40.74
CA GLN A 4 25.57 0.70 -39.34
C GLN A 4 25.16 2.19 -39.14
N GLN A 5 25.25 2.88 -38.00
CA GLN A 5 25.89 2.68 -36.70
C GLN A 5 25.09 3.45 -35.61
N SER A 6 25.35 3.26 -34.30
CA SER A 6 24.86 4.17 -33.25
C SER A 6 25.90 4.37 -32.14
N THR A 7 26.12 5.62 -31.73
CA THR A 7 27.07 6.00 -30.67
C THR A 7 26.42 5.98 -29.29
N ASN A 8 27.21 5.62 -28.27
CA ASN A 8 26.71 5.19 -26.96
C ASN A 8 27.43 5.96 -25.82
N PRO A 9 26.75 6.78 -25.01
CA PRO A 9 27.34 7.44 -23.86
C PRO A 9 27.17 6.65 -22.56
N LYS A 10 28.25 5.94 -22.20
CA LYS A 10 28.74 5.58 -20.85
C LYS A 10 27.76 5.68 -19.66
N ARG A 11 27.49 4.52 -19.04
CA ARG A 11 26.95 4.40 -17.67
C ARG A 11 27.90 5.03 -16.65
N GLY A 12 27.41 5.93 -15.80
CA GLY A 12 28.07 6.31 -14.55
C GLY A 12 27.50 5.53 -13.38
N LEU A 13 28.27 4.59 -12.80
CA LEU A 13 28.01 4.12 -11.44
C LEU A 13 28.48 5.19 -10.47
N MET A 14 27.66 5.58 -9.50
CA MET A 14 28.11 6.34 -8.34
C MET A 14 27.77 5.58 -7.06
N VAL A 15 28.80 5.36 -6.25
CA VAL A 15 28.79 4.50 -5.07
C VAL A 15 28.34 5.30 -3.85
N LEU A 16 27.38 4.77 -3.09
CA LEU A 16 27.07 5.26 -1.74
C LEU A 16 28.17 4.80 -0.77
N PRO A 17 28.74 5.68 0.07
CA PRO A 17 29.91 5.34 0.87
C PRO A 17 29.55 4.49 2.10
N ALA A 18 30.14 3.30 2.19
CA ALA A 18 30.24 2.57 3.44
C ALA A 18 31.40 3.16 4.29
N GLY A 19 31.09 3.65 5.49
CA GLY A 19 32.09 4.20 6.41
C GLY A 19 32.59 3.17 7.42
N ALA A 20 33.71 2.51 7.14
CA ALA A 20 34.42 1.69 8.11
C ALA A 20 35.60 2.47 8.71
N GLY A 21 35.62 2.65 10.03
CA GLY A 21 36.71 3.31 10.77
C GLY A 21 37.40 2.35 11.72
N SER A 22 38.50 1.71 11.28
CA SER A 22 39.29 0.82 12.14
C SER A 22 40.39 1.55 12.91
N GLN A 23 40.57 1.25 14.20
CA GLN A 23 41.86 1.43 14.87
C GLN A 23 42.38 0.10 15.43
N LYS A 24 43.67 -0.19 15.20
CA LYS A 24 44.38 -1.40 15.65
C LYS A 24 45.31 -1.08 16.82
N ALA A 25 45.16 -1.76 17.95
CA ALA A 25 46.18 -2.11 18.96
C ALA A 25 45.47 -2.71 20.18
N ARG A 26 45.95 -3.70 20.93
CA ARG A 26 47.18 -4.53 20.89
C ARG A 26 46.83 -5.91 21.51
N LYS A 27 47.50 -6.99 21.09
CA LYS A 27 47.40 -8.31 21.76
C LYS A 27 48.17 -8.33 23.08
N ARG A 28 47.63 -8.96 24.13
CA ARG A 28 48.23 -10.13 24.84
C ARG A 28 47.25 -10.74 25.85
N PRO A 29 47.40 -12.04 26.20
CA PRO A 29 46.36 -12.80 26.91
C PRO A 29 46.63 -12.95 28.41
N PHE A 30 45.58 -13.20 29.20
CA PHE A 30 45.71 -13.81 30.53
C PHE A 30 44.72 -14.97 30.70
N ARG A 31 45.16 -15.99 31.44
CA ARG A 31 44.46 -17.26 31.67
C ARG A 31 43.90 -17.30 33.09
N LYS A 32 42.76 -17.99 33.24
CA LYS A 32 42.28 -18.72 34.43
C LYS A 32 42.24 -17.97 35.79
N LEU A 33 41.05 -17.87 36.37
CA LEU A 33 40.64 -18.82 37.42
C LEU A 33 39.11 -18.82 37.59
N PHE A 34 38.52 -19.98 37.93
CA PHE A 34 37.09 -20.18 38.16
C PHE A 34 36.92 -21.10 39.37
N PHE A 35 36.18 -20.64 40.37
CA PHE A 35 35.66 -21.31 41.57
C PHE A 35 34.57 -20.33 42.08
N ILE A 36 33.36 -20.69 42.55
CA ILE A 36 32.92 -21.83 43.36
C ILE A 36 31.49 -22.29 42.98
N ILE A 37 31.32 -23.61 42.86
CA ILE A 37 30.19 -24.50 43.25
C ILE A 37 28.90 -23.86 43.83
N LEU A 38 27.72 -24.16 43.25
CA LEU A 38 26.61 -24.85 43.96
C LEU A 38 25.53 -25.43 43.02
N ALA A 39 24.70 -26.34 43.55
CA ALA A 39 23.83 -27.28 42.83
C ALA A 39 22.41 -26.76 42.49
N PRO A 40 21.67 -27.40 41.56
CA PRO A 40 20.34 -26.94 41.13
C PRO A 40 19.20 -27.46 42.01
N ALA A 41 18.13 -26.66 42.16
CA ALA A 41 16.90 -27.06 42.82
C ALA A 41 15.65 -26.66 42.01
N LEU A 42 14.89 -27.68 41.62
CA LEU A 42 13.51 -27.74 41.12
C LEU A 42 12.78 -26.42 40.76
N LEU A 43 12.47 -26.28 39.47
CA LEU A 43 11.31 -25.52 38.99
C LEU A 43 10.19 -26.52 38.63
N THR A 44 9.15 -26.58 39.45
CA THR A 44 7.95 -27.39 39.18
C THR A 44 7.08 -26.71 38.14
N LEU A 45 7.09 -27.19 36.89
CA LEU A 45 6.04 -26.82 35.92
C LEU A 45 4.70 -27.42 36.34
N GLY A 46 3.67 -26.58 36.40
CA GLY A 46 2.29 -27.03 36.53
C GLY A 46 1.82 -27.74 35.27
N LEU A 47 1.62 -29.04 35.36
CA LEU A 47 0.94 -29.84 34.33
C LEU A 47 -0.54 -29.42 34.29
N VAL A 48 -0.92 -28.65 33.28
CA VAL A 48 -2.33 -28.48 32.91
C VAL A 48 -2.80 -29.80 32.29
N SER A 49 -3.80 -30.42 32.91
CA SER A 49 -4.37 -31.69 32.50
C SER A 49 -5.04 -31.59 31.13
N LEU A 50 -4.44 -32.23 30.12
CA LEU A 50 -5.09 -32.52 28.85
C LEU A 50 -6.13 -33.63 29.04
N SER A 51 -7.40 -33.33 28.79
CA SER A 51 -8.45 -34.34 28.73
C SER A 51 -8.22 -35.29 27.54
N PRO A 52 -8.32 -36.62 27.72
CA PRO A 52 -8.07 -37.58 26.65
C PRO A 52 -9.25 -37.62 25.68
N GLY A 53 -9.01 -37.36 24.40
CA GLY A 53 -10.10 -37.26 23.42
C GLY A 53 -9.73 -37.12 21.95
N GLN A 54 -8.48 -37.38 21.57
CA GLN A 54 -8.05 -37.60 20.18
C GLN A 54 -6.68 -38.31 20.22
N SER A 55 -6.54 -39.43 19.50
CA SER A 55 -5.26 -40.12 19.37
C SER A 55 -4.29 -39.24 18.56
N PRO A 56 -3.10 -38.88 19.09
CA PRO A 56 -2.09 -38.23 18.27
C PRO A 56 -1.59 -39.23 17.21
N GLU A 57 -1.45 -38.77 15.98
CA GLU A 57 -0.66 -39.47 14.95
C GLU A 57 0.74 -39.70 15.53
N LYS A 58 1.11 -40.98 15.72
CA LYS A 58 2.32 -41.39 16.48
C LYS A 58 3.61 -41.38 15.65
N SER A 59 3.56 -40.79 14.46
CA SER A 59 4.69 -40.56 13.57
C SER A 59 4.86 -39.05 13.40
N GLY A 60 6.09 -38.55 13.53
CA GLY A 60 6.41 -37.17 13.13
C GLY A 60 6.24 -36.95 11.62
N PRO A 61 6.47 -35.73 11.12
CA PRO A 61 6.40 -35.44 9.70
C PRO A 61 7.22 -36.44 8.87
N ALA A 62 6.56 -37.12 7.95
CA ALA A 62 7.17 -38.16 7.13
C ALA A 62 6.57 -38.18 5.73
N LEU A 63 7.42 -38.51 4.75
CA LEU A 63 7.06 -38.69 3.35
C LEU A 63 7.02 -40.20 3.07
N GLY A 64 5.85 -40.80 3.31
CA GLY A 64 5.76 -42.25 3.52
C GLY A 64 6.48 -42.63 4.82
N ASN A 65 7.52 -43.46 4.71
CA ASN A 65 8.32 -43.89 5.87
C ASN A 65 9.62 -43.08 6.07
N ILE A 66 9.91 -42.08 5.22
CA ILE A 66 11.12 -41.25 5.31
C ILE A 66 10.81 -40.00 6.13
N PRO A 67 11.50 -39.72 7.25
CA PRO A 67 11.32 -38.50 8.02
C PRO A 67 11.47 -37.21 7.20
N TYR A 68 10.80 -36.15 7.63
CA TYR A 68 10.93 -34.78 7.15
C TYR A 68 11.24 -33.88 8.36
N GLN A 69 12.38 -33.19 8.37
CA GLN A 69 12.84 -32.43 9.56
C GLN A 69 13.46 -31.08 9.23
N LEU A 70 13.66 -30.26 10.25
CA LEU A 70 14.41 -29.00 10.15
C LEU A 70 15.91 -29.26 10.28
N ALA A 71 16.71 -28.60 9.45
CA ALA A 71 18.16 -28.47 9.65
C ALA A 71 18.60 -27.05 9.29
N SER A 72 19.88 -26.71 9.47
CA SER A 72 20.35 -25.33 9.35
C SER A 72 21.52 -25.18 8.38
N TRP A 73 21.33 -24.32 7.38
CA TRP A 73 22.35 -23.79 6.48
C TRP A 73 21.87 -22.45 5.92
N ASP A 74 22.75 -21.74 5.20
CA ASP A 74 22.37 -20.53 4.46
C ASP A 74 21.83 -20.93 3.07
N PRO A 75 20.52 -20.76 2.78
CA PRO A 75 19.97 -21.12 1.47
C PRO A 75 20.46 -20.18 0.36
N ASP A 76 20.81 -18.93 0.68
CA ASP A 76 21.27 -17.93 -0.27
C ASP A 76 22.74 -18.19 -0.70
N SER A 77 23.43 -19.13 -0.05
CA SER A 77 24.79 -19.59 -0.39
C SER A 77 24.90 -20.36 -1.73
N GLY A 78 23.79 -20.51 -2.46
CA GLY A 78 23.71 -21.31 -3.69
C GLY A 78 23.08 -22.70 -3.49
N GLN A 79 22.75 -23.07 -2.24
CA GLN A 79 22.25 -24.39 -1.88
C GLN A 79 20.72 -24.52 -1.96
N GLY A 80 19.98 -23.42 -1.84
CA GLY A 80 18.51 -23.45 -1.81
C GLY A 80 17.92 -23.91 -0.48
N ASN A 81 16.60 -23.99 -0.40
CA ASN A 81 15.88 -24.19 0.87
C ASN A 81 15.76 -25.66 1.32
N HIS A 82 16.02 -26.64 0.44
CA HIS A 82 15.71 -28.06 0.68
C HIS A 82 16.85 -29.02 0.31
N ARG A 83 16.98 -30.13 1.04
CA ARG A 83 17.89 -31.24 0.70
C ARG A 83 17.35 -32.61 1.11
N ALA A 84 17.87 -33.67 0.50
CA ALA A 84 17.74 -35.04 0.98
C ALA A 84 19.09 -35.56 1.50
N VAL A 85 19.09 -36.26 2.63
CA VAL A 85 20.28 -36.91 3.19
C VAL A 85 20.29 -38.38 2.76
N VAL A 86 21.39 -38.81 2.16
CA VAL A 86 21.52 -40.10 1.46
C VAL A 86 22.70 -40.90 2.02
N LYS A 87 22.43 -42.06 2.61
CA LYS A 87 23.43 -42.96 3.15
C LYS A 87 24.05 -43.83 2.07
N VAL A 88 25.38 -43.79 1.95
CA VAL A 88 26.15 -44.77 1.20
C VAL A 88 26.89 -45.67 2.20
N ALA A 89 26.54 -46.97 2.22
CA ALA A 89 27.10 -47.94 3.15
C ALA A 89 28.47 -48.50 2.71
N ASN A 90 28.70 -48.63 1.41
CA ASN A 90 29.91 -49.27 0.85
C ASN A 90 30.50 -48.42 -0.28
N LYS A 91 31.84 -48.45 -0.42
CA LYS A 91 32.54 -47.71 -1.47
C LYS A 91 32.34 -48.34 -2.84
N ALA A 92 31.94 -47.52 -3.82
CA ALA A 92 31.75 -47.89 -5.21
C ALA A 92 31.97 -46.69 -6.14
N ASP A 93 32.41 -46.92 -7.39
CA ASP A 93 32.63 -45.83 -8.36
C ASP A 93 31.32 -45.21 -8.86
N ALA A 94 30.20 -45.93 -8.80
CA ALA A 94 28.87 -45.42 -9.11
C ALA A 94 27.82 -46.05 -8.18
N VAL A 95 26.95 -45.23 -7.61
CA VAL A 95 25.89 -45.62 -6.66
C VAL A 95 24.56 -45.03 -7.13
N TYR A 96 23.49 -45.82 -7.10
CA TYR A 96 22.14 -45.39 -7.46
C TYR A 96 21.34 -44.97 -6.22
N VAL A 97 20.58 -43.88 -6.35
CA VAL A 97 19.58 -43.45 -5.35
C VAL A 97 18.29 -43.01 -6.06
N ARG A 98 17.15 -43.31 -5.42
CA ARG A 98 15.83 -42.72 -5.75
C ARG A 98 15.42 -41.81 -4.61
N LEU A 99 15.15 -40.54 -4.91
CA LEU A 99 14.63 -39.52 -4.01
C LEU A 99 13.11 -39.38 -4.23
N PRO A 100 12.22 -39.96 -3.41
CA PRO A 100 10.77 -39.86 -3.60
C PRO A 100 10.21 -38.53 -3.05
N TRP A 101 10.74 -37.41 -3.54
CA TRP A 101 10.62 -36.09 -2.94
C TRP A 101 9.25 -35.39 -3.03
N ARG A 102 8.35 -35.87 -3.90
CA ARG A 102 7.01 -35.31 -4.16
C ARG A 102 6.96 -33.77 -4.25
N ARG A 103 7.79 -33.22 -5.12
CA ARG A 103 8.00 -31.78 -5.35
C ARG A 103 6.82 -31.15 -6.11
N PRO A 104 6.33 -29.97 -5.70
CA PRO A 104 5.20 -29.31 -6.36
C PRO A 104 5.60 -28.24 -7.39
N ASP A 105 6.90 -28.01 -7.60
CA ASP A 105 7.41 -26.96 -8.49
C ASP A 105 7.32 -27.36 -9.98
N PRO A 106 7.09 -26.40 -10.91
CA PRO A 106 6.98 -26.71 -12.33
C PRO A 106 8.35 -27.05 -12.94
N GLU A 107 8.36 -28.01 -13.87
CA GLU A 107 9.54 -28.42 -14.66
C GLU A 107 10.78 -28.76 -13.79
N PRO A 108 10.63 -29.67 -12.80
CA PRO A 108 11.72 -30.01 -11.87
C PRO A 108 12.93 -30.65 -12.57
N GLU A 109 12.75 -31.25 -13.75
CA GLU A 109 13.79 -31.81 -14.61
C GLU A 109 14.73 -30.78 -15.21
N LYS A 110 14.30 -29.51 -15.30
CA LYS A 110 15.14 -28.40 -15.80
C LYS A 110 16.01 -27.79 -14.70
N LYS A 111 15.83 -28.19 -13.45
CA LYS A 111 16.53 -27.63 -12.28
C LYS A 111 17.58 -28.60 -11.76
N ARG A 112 18.77 -28.09 -11.46
CA ARG A 112 19.90 -28.88 -10.95
C ARG A 112 19.56 -29.50 -9.60
N VAL A 113 20.13 -30.68 -9.33
CA VAL A 113 20.33 -31.19 -7.98
C VAL A 113 21.82 -31.12 -7.68
N LEU A 114 22.19 -30.39 -6.63
CA LEU A 114 23.56 -30.21 -6.18
C LEU A 114 23.88 -31.31 -5.16
N VAL A 115 24.89 -32.13 -5.45
CA VAL A 115 25.28 -33.27 -4.59
C VAL A 115 26.59 -32.94 -3.88
N LEU A 116 26.57 -32.92 -2.55
CA LEU A 116 27.76 -32.74 -1.72
C LEU A 116 28.11 -34.04 -0.99
N ALA A 117 29.41 -34.29 -0.87
CA ALA A 117 30.00 -35.36 -0.06
C ALA A 117 29.91 -35.02 1.45
N PRO A 118 30.16 -36.00 2.36
CA PRO A 118 30.29 -35.75 3.80
C PRO A 118 31.25 -34.60 4.16
N SER A 119 32.35 -34.42 3.41
CA SER A 119 33.31 -33.32 3.57
C SER A 119 32.78 -31.93 3.17
N GLY A 120 31.61 -31.86 2.51
CA GLY A 120 31.09 -30.67 1.86
C GLY A 120 31.59 -30.45 0.42
N GLN A 121 32.48 -31.31 -0.11
CA GLN A 121 32.95 -31.22 -1.49
C GLN A 121 31.83 -31.56 -2.49
N GLU A 122 31.68 -30.77 -3.56
CA GLU A 122 30.73 -31.04 -4.63
C GLU A 122 31.13 -32.26 -5.47
N ILE A 123 30.22 -33.23 -5.59
CA ILE A 123 30.36 -34.37 -6.50
C ILE A 123 30.02 -33.91 -7.93
N LYS A 124 31.02 -33.90 -8.82
CA LYS A 124 30.84 -33.55 -10.25
C LYS A 124 30.29 -34.71 -11.08
N ASN A 125 30.69 -35.93 -10.73
CA ASN A 125 30.24 -37.17 -11.36
C ASN A 125 28.84 -37.56 -10.83
N VAL A 126 27.83 -36.92 -11.41
CA VAL A 126 26.40 -37.14 -11.16
C VAL A 126 25.69 -37.28 -12.51
N PHE A 127 24.84 -38.30 -12.64
CA PHE A 127 24.04 -38.59 -13.81
C PHE A 127 22.55 -38.68 -13.42
N PRO A 128 21.71 -37.72 -13.83
CA PRO A 128 20.26 -37.83 -13.64
C PRO A 128 19.70 -38.90 -14.58
N VAL A 129 19.08 -39.93 -14.02
CA VAL A 129 18.42 -41.00 -14.77
C VAL A 129 17.00 -40.58 -15.13
N ALA A 130 16.26 -40.07 -14.15
CA ALA A 130 14.92 -39.50 -14.32
C ALA A 130 14.70 -38.45 -13.23
N VAL A 131 14.13 -37.30 -13.58
CA VAL A 131 13.80 -36.23 -12.64
C VAL A 131 12.38 -35.79 -12.99
N ASN A 132 11.47 -35.82 -12.02
CA ASN A 132 10.09 -35.37 -12.18
C ASN A 132 9.54 -34.91 -10.82
N ASN A 133 8.25 -34.57 -10.76
CA ASN A 133 7.60 -34.11 -9.54
C ASN A 133 7.53 -35.21 -8.45
N ASP A 134 7.21 -36.44 -8.81
CA ASP A 134 7.08 -37.56 -7.87
C ASP A 134 8.44 -37.96 -7.27
N TYR A 135 9.48 -38.09 -8.11
CA TYR A 135 10.80 -38.58 -7.70
C TYR A 135 11.98 -38.07 -8.56
N GLY A 136 13.19 -38.22 -8.02
CA GLY A 136 14.46 -38.03 -8.72
C GLY A 136 15.37 -39.25 -8.57
N ASP A 137 15.71 -39.88 -9.69
CA ASP A 137 16.64 -41.01 -9.79
C ASP A 137 18.01 -40.53 -10.27
N PHE A 138 19.04 -40.83 -9.49
CA PHE A 138 20.42 -40.39 -9.75
C PHE A 138 21.39 -41.55 -9.64
N VAL A 139 22.40 -41.56 -10.50
CA VAL A 139 23.65 -42.29 -10.27
C VAL A 139 24.75 -41.28 -9.99
N PHE A 140 25.58 -41.52 -8.96
CA PHE A 140 26.65 -40.60 -8.57
C PHE A 140 27.89 -41.34 -8.07
N GLN A 141 29.05 -40.69 -8.14
CA GLN A 141 30.31 -41.23 -7.64
C GLN A 141 30.45 -41.01 -6.13
N ALA A 142 30.48 -42.08 -5.34
CA ALA A 142 30.60 -42.03 -3.89
C ALA A 142 32.07 -42.13 -3.45
N THR A 143 32.78 -41.00 -3.51
CA THR A 143 34.23 -40.90 -3.19
C THR A 143 34.57 -41.13 -1.72
N GLU A 144 33.65 -40.77 -0.82
CA GLU A 144 33.79 -40.72 0.65
C GLU A 144 32.81 -41.68 1.36
N ALA A 145 32.73 -42.93 0.90
CA ALA A 145 31.91 -43.95 1.54
C ALA A 145 32.72 -44.82 2.53
N PRO A 146 32.16 -45.26 3.68
CA PRO A 146 30.79 -45.00 4.13
C PRO A 146 30.55 -43.55 4.58
N GLY A 147 29.40 -42.99 4.25
CA GLY A 147 29.10 -41.58 4.54
C GLY A 147 27.71 -41.12 4.12
N ASP A 148 27.36 -39.92 4.56
CA ASP A 148 26.06 -39.28 4.35
C ASP A 148 26.24 -38.14 3.34
N TYR A 149 25.56 -38.25 2.20
CA TYR A 149 25.64 -37.33 1.07
C TYR A 149 24.40 -36.44 1.05
N TYR A 150 24.57 -35.19 0.61
CA TYR A 150 23.53 -34.18 0.66
C TYR A 150 23.08 -33.80 -0.76
N PHE A 151 21.83 -34.11 -1.09
CA PHE A 151 21.20 -33.82 -2.38
C PHE A 151 20.32 -32.59 -2.25
N TYR A 152 20.90 -31.41 -2.49
CA TYR A 152 20.17 -30.14 -2.48
C TYR A 152 19.37 -30.00 -3.76
N TYR A 153 18.05 -29.82 -3.62
CA TYR A 153 17.13 -29.58 -4.73
C TYR A 153 16.55 -28.17 -4.61
N LEU A 154 16.15 -27.60 -5.75
CA LEU A 154 15.89 -26.16 -5.89
C LEU A 154 17.09 -25.24 -5.48
N PRO A 155 18.36 -25.57 -5.81
CA PRO A 155 19.47 -24.64 -5.61
C PRO A 155 19.30 -23.42 -6.53
N TYR A 156 19.56 -22.22 -6.01
CA TYR A 156 19.35 -20.97 -6.72
C TYR A 156 20.49 -19.96 -6.54
N LYS A 157 20.54 -18.96 -7.43
CA LYS A 157 21.32 -17.74 -7.25
C LYS A 157 20.37 -16.57 -7.04
N ILE A 158 20.79 -15.61 -6.21
CA ILE A 158 20.07 -14.36 -5.95
C ILE A 158 20.88 -13.17 -6.48
N GLU A 159 20.21 -12.28 -7.22
CA GLU A 159 20.77 -11.03 -7.72
C GLU A 159 19.95 -9.84 -7.19
N GLY A 160 20.62 -8.73 -6.84
CA GLY A 160 19.97 -7.55 -6.24
C GLY A 160 19.82 -7.65 -4.72
N ARG A 161 19.17 -6.64 -4.12
CA ARG A 161 18.89 -6.60 -2.67
C ARG A 161 17.38 -6.49 -2.41
N ASN A 162 16.82 -5.28 -2.43
CA ASN A 162 15.43 -5.05 -1.98
C ASN A 162 14.36 -5.39 -3.04
N TYR A 163 14.77 -5.70 -4.27
CA TYR A 163 13.94 -6.25 -5.35
C TYR A 163 14.73 -7.39 -6.01
N PRO A 164 14.85 -8.55 -5.34
CA PRO A 164 15.76 -9.60 -5.75
C PRO A 164 15.22 -10.38 -6.95
N LYS A 165 16.12 -10.81 -7.82
CA LYS A 165 15.86 -11.83 -8.83
C LYS A 165 16.49 -13.15 -8.39
N VAL A 166 15.67 -14.09 -7.95
CA VAL A 166 16.11 -15.46 -7.70
C VAL A 166 15.97 -16.29 -8.98
N THR A 167 17.04 -17.00 -9.36
CA THR A 167 17.09 -17.87 -10.54
C THR A 167 17.64 -19.25 -10.12
N TYR A 168 16.85 -20.31 -10.31
CA TYR A 168 17.28 -21.69 -10.05
C TYR A 168 18.39 -22.13 -11.00
N LEU A 169 19.31 -22.97 -10.52
CA LEU A 169 20.39 -23.50 -11.34
C LEU A 169 19.82 -24.43 -12.43
N PRO A 170 20.23 -24.30 -13.71
CA PRO A 170 19.79 -25.21 -14.77
C PRO A 170 20.35 -26.62 -14.53
N ALA A 171 19.66 -27.64 -15.04
CA ALA A 171 20.01 -29.06 -14.95
C ALA A 171 21.26 -29.47 -15.77
N GLU A 172 22.35 -28.73 -15.60
CA GLU A 172 23.66 -28.96 -16.20
C GLU A 172 24.52 -29.81 -15.26
N TYR A 173 25.01 -30.94 -15.75
CA TYR A 173 25.84 -31.89 -15.00
C TYR A 173 27.18 -32.08 -15.74
N GLN A 174 28.28 -31.83 -15.04
CA GLN A 174 29.65 -31.87 -15.59
C GLN A 174 30.35 -33.18 -15.24
N ALA A 175 29.64 -34.30 -15.42
CA ALA A 175 30.19 -35.62 -15.19
C ALA A 175 31.26 -35.96 -16.24
N GLU A 176 32.38 -36.54 -15.81
CA GLU A 176 33.48 -36.92 -16.67
C GLU A 176 33.02 -37.97 -17.70
N THR A 177 33.32 -37.72 -18.98
CA THR A 177 33.02 -38.68 -20.06
C THR A 177 33.59 -40.08 -19.78
N GLY A 178 34.77 -40.16 -19.15
CA GLY A 178 35.39 -41.42 -18.74
C GLY A 178 34.68 -42.12 -17.57
N TRP A 179 33.97 -41.41 -16.70
CA TRP A 179 33.15 -42.01 -15.63
C TRP A 179 31.81 -42.49 -16.17
N LEU A 180 31.18 -41.69 -17.04
CA LEU A 180 29.95 -42.06 -17.74
C LEU A 180 30.15 -43.34 -18.57
N LEU A 181 31.21 -43.40 -19.39
CA LEU A 181 31.49 -44.55 -20.26
C LEU A 181 31.77 -45.84 -19.48
N ARG A 182 32.62 -45.80 -18.45
CA ARG A 182 33.00 -47.01 -17.68
C ARG A 182 31.87 -47.59 -16.83
N ASN A 183 30.90 -46.76 -16.46
CA ASN A 183 29.70 -47.16 -15.72
C ASN A 183 28.47 -47.39 -16.61
N GLY A 184 28.62 -47.34 -17.96
CA GLY A 184 27.53 -47.57 -18.90
C GLY A 184 26.43 -46.49 -18.91
N LEU A 185 26.70 -45.31 -18.37
CA LEU A 185 25.76 -44.20 -18.22
C LEU A 185 25.74 -43.37 -19.51
N ARG A 186 24.72 -43.55 -20.35
CA ARG A 186 24.52 -42.78 -21.58
C ARG A 186 23.05 -42.35 -21.73
N GLN A 187 22.82 -41.11 -22.16
CA GLN A 187 21.45 -40.58 -22.27
C GLN A 187 20.60 -41.31 -23.32
N ASP A 188 21.20 -41.71 -24.45
CA ASP A 188 20.52 -42.48 -25.51
C ASP A 188 20.08 -43.88 -25.06
N TRP A 189 20.61 -44.39 -23.94
CA TRP A 189 20.32 -45.73 -23.40
C TRP A 189 19.46 -45.70 -22.13
N LEU A 190 18.94 -44.53 -21.71
CA LEU A 190 18.10 -44.40 -20.50
C LEU A 190 16.89 -45.33 -20.49
N ALA A 191 16.27 -45.60 -21.65
CA ALA A 191 15.16 -46.54 -21.79
C ALA A 191 15.51 -48.01 -21.46
N ARG A 192 16.81 -48.34 -21.31
CA ARG A 192 17.34 -49.65 -20.91
C ARG A 192 18.05 -49.60 -19.55
N PHE A 193 17.96 -48.49 -18.82
CA PHE A 193 18.61 -48.34 -17.53
C PHE A 193 18.00 -49.32 -16.51
N ASN A 194 18.85 -50.10 -15.85
CA ASN A 194 18.45 -51.01 -14.77
C ASN A 194 19.13 -50.57 -13.45
N PRO A 195 18.38 -50.09 -12.44
CA PRO A 195 18.95 -49.71 -11.14
C PRO A 195 19.54 -50.90 -10.37
N GLY A 196 19.24 -52.15 -10.75
CA GLY A 196 19.86 -53.36 -10.18
C GLY A 196 21.33 -53.53 -10.54
N ASN A 197 21.85 -52.79 -11.52
CA ASN A 197 23.26 -52.85 -11.93
C ASN A 197 24.21 -52.04 -11.01
N PHE A 198 23.65 -51.28 -10.06
CA PHE A 198 24.41 -50.38 -9.18
C PHE A 198 24.13 -50.69 -7.70
N PRO A 199 25.12 -50.55 -6.81
CA PRO A 199 24.87 -50.47 -5.38
C PRO A 199 23.84 -49.38 -5.07
N ARG A 200 22.91 -49.66 -4.15
CA ARG A 200 21.87 -48.71 -3.73
C ARG A 200 22.31 -47.90 -2.52
N ALA A 201 22.08 -46.60 -2.57
CA ALA A 201 22.06 -45.73 -1.40
C ALA A 201 20.65 -45.64 -0.82
N GLU A 202 20.56 -45.30 0.47
CA GLU A 202 19.31 -45.17 1.21
C GLU A 202 19.01 -43.69 1.51
N VAL A 203 17.78 -43.24 1.31
CA VAL A 203 17.37 -41.89 1.72
C VAL A 203 16.99 -41.93 3.19
N LEU A 204 17.75 -41.24 4.03
CA LEU A 204 17.52 -41.23 5.48
C LEU A 204 16.45 -40.23 5.90
N VAL A 205 16.46 -39.03 5.31
CA VAL A 205 15.60 -37.91 5.73
C VAL A 205 15.55 -36.82 4.67
N PHE A 206 14.42 -36.13 4.57
CA PHE A 206 14.30 -34.85 3.87
C PHE A 206 14.44 -33.70 4.86
N GLU A 207 15.22 -32.69 4.50
CA GLU A 207 15.56 -31.57 5.37
C GLU A 207 15.26 -30.22 4.71
N VAL A 208 14.75 -29.29 5.51
CA VAL A 208 14.45 -27.90 5.12
C VAL A 208 15.08 -26.91 6.10
N VAL A 209 15.45 -25.72 5.61
CA VAL A 209 16.13 -24.67 6.40
C VAL A 209 15.34 -24.12 7.59
N ASP A 210 14.01 -24.06 7.47
CA ASP A 210 13.10 -23.57 8.51
C ASP A 210 11.66 -24.06 8.24
N GLU A 211 10.80 -23.99 9.26
CA GLU A 211 9.40 -24.40 9.19
C GLU A 211 8.60 -23.57 8.16
N PHE A 212 8.96 -22.31 7.99
CA PHE A 212 8.26 -21.39 7.08
C PHE A 212 8.48 -21.76 5.60
N SER A 213 9.64 -22.33 5.27
CA SER A 213 10.00 -22.83 3.93
C SER A 213 9.58 -24.30 3.70
N SER A 214 8.94 -24.94 4.67
CA SER A 214 8.52 -26.35 4.57
C SER A 214 7.37 -26.55 3.57
N PHE A 215 7.48 -27.59 2.74
CA PHE A 215 6.36 -28.07 1.92
C PHE A 215 5.39 -28.98 2.69
N TYR A 216 5.79 -29.51 3.85
CA TYR A 216 4.97 -30.46 4.60
C TYR A 216 3.85 -29.76 5.39
N PRO A 217 2.59 -30.27 5.42
CA PRO A 217 2.06 -31.40 4.63
C PRO A 217 1.34 -30.96 3.34
N MET A 218 0.98 -29.67 3.20
CA MET A 218 0.00 -29.21 2.19
C MET A 218 0.58 -28.86 0.82
N GLU A 219 1.91 -28.96 0.64
CA GLU A 219 2.60 -28.76 -0.64
C GLU A 219 3.42 -29.99 -1.07
N ILE A 220 3.32 -31.08 -0.31
CA ILE A 220 3.76 -32.41 -0.75
C ILE A 220 2.69 -32.96 -1.69
N ILE A 221 3.03 -33.22 -2.95
CA ILE A 221 2.05 -33.75 -3.91
C ILE A 221 1.72 -35.21 -3.64
N ALA A 222 0.51 -35.64 -4.02
CA ALA A 222 0.25 -37.05 -4.30
C ALA A 222 0.87 -37.44 -5.65
N THR A 223 1.40 -38.65 -5.72
CA THR A 223 1.98 -39.23 -6.95
C THR A 223 0.91 -39.51 -8.00
N GLU A 224 1.31 -39.61 -9.28
CA GLU A 224 0.34 -39.91 -10.36
C GLU A 224 -0.43 -41.22 -10.11
N ALA A 225 0.23 -42.22 -9.52
CA ALA A 225 -0.37 -43.50 -9.20
C ALA A 225 -1.42 -43.41 -8.07
N GLU A 226 -1.10 -42.67 -6.99
CA GLU A 226 -2.03 -42.43 -5.88
C GLU A 226 -3.25 -41.62 -6.35
N VAL A 227 -3.02 -40.56 -7.16
CA VAL A 227 -4.12 -39.78 -7.76
C VAL A 227 -4.98 -40.68 -8.63
N ARG A 228 -4.39 -41.50 -9.52
CA ARG A 228 -5.16 -42.42 -10.39
C ARG A 228 -6.03 -43.38 -9.57
N GLN A 229 -5.48 -44.02 -8.54
CA GLN A 229 -6.23 -44.91 -7.66
C GLN A 229 -7.39 -44.19 -6.95
N LEU A 230 -7.18 -42.95 -6.50
CA LEU A 230 -8.25 -42.14 -5.91
C LEU A 230 -9.37 -41.85 -6.93
N LEU A 231 -9.00 -41.42 -8.13
CA LEU A 231 -9.95 -41.07 -9.17
C LEU A 231 -10.72 -42.27 -9.71
N GLU A 232 -10.10 -43.46 -9.77
CA GLU A 232 -10.79 -44.72 -10.05
C GLU A 232 -11.80 -45.07 -8.93
N LYS A 233 -11.37 -45.01 -7.66
CA LYS A 233 -12.21 -45.29 -6.48
C LYS A 233 -13.44 -44.36 -6.39
N PHE A 234 -13.29 -43.09 -6.73
CA PHE A 234 -14.36 -42.09 -6.70
C PHE A 234 -14.92 -41.73 -8.09
N GLY A 235 -14.67 -42.57 -9.09
CA GLY A 235 -15.01 -42.36 -10.51
C GLY A 235 -16.50 -42.27 -10.85
N HIS A 236 -17.39 -42.19 -9.86
CA HIS A 236 -18.80 -41.84 -10.03
C HIS A 236 -19.08 -40.36 -9.75
N GLN A 237 -18.22 -39.65 -9.01
CA GLN A 237 -18.45 -38.28 -8.55
C GLN A 237 -17.94 -37.25 -9.57
N PRO A 238 -18.70 -36.19 -9.91
CA PRO A 238 -18.23 -35.16 -10.84
C PRO A 238 -17.09 -34.32 -10.26
N TYR A 239 -17.09 -34.11 -8.94
CA TYR A 239 -16.05 -33.42 -8.17
C TYR A 239 -15.89 -34.04 -6.78
N LEU A 240 -14.69 -33.88 -6.21
CA LEU A 240 -14.33 -34.33 -4.87
C LEU A 240 -14.27 -33.15 -3.90
N VAL A 241 -14.58 -33.39 -2.62
CA VAL A 241 -14.50 -32.38 -1.56
C VAL A 241 -13.68 -32.93 -0.39
N PHE A 242 -12.74 -32.12 0.08
CA PHE A 242 -11.83 -32.40 1.19
C PHE A 242 -12.01 -31.31 2.26
N PRO A 243 -12.86 -31.53 3.27
CA PRO A 243 -12.96 -30.64 4.42
C PRO A 243 -11.67 -30.68 5.23
N GLU A 244 -11.12 -29.52 5.59
CA GLU A 244 -9.81 -29.40 6.22
C GLU A 244 -9.77 -28.26 7.27
N ASP A 245 -8.96 -28.44 8.31
CA ASP A 245 -8.80 -27.46 9.39
C ASP A 245 -7.99 -26.24 8.91
N ARG A 246 -8.26 -25.06 9.50
CA ARG A 246 -7.53 -23.81 9.23
C ARG A 246 -6.00 -23.90 9.41
N ARG A 247 -5.51 -24.85 10.22
CA ARG A 247 -4.08 -25.15 10.43
C ARG A 247 -3.39 -25.73 9.19
N PHE A 248 -4.15 -26.28 8.24
CA PHE A 248 -3.63 -26.90 7.02
C PHE A 248 -4.17 -26.17 5.78
N PRO A 249 -3.85 -24.88 5.57
CA PRO A 249 -4.34 -24.12 4.42
C PRO A 249 -4.00 -24.82 3.10
N VAL A 250 -4.93 -24.86 2.15
CA VAL A 250 -4.67 -25.34 0.80
C VAL A 250 -3.78 -24.35 0.05
N ARG A 251 -2.63 -24.83 -0.44
CA ARG A 251 -1.60 -24.01 -1.07
C ARG A 251 -1.39 -24.28 -2.57
N MET A 252 -1.97 -25.35 -3.11
CA MET A 252 -1.78 -25.79 -4.49
C MET A 252 -3.08 -25.78 -5.29
N ALA A 253 -3.03 -25.37 -6.56
CA ALA A 253 -4.16 -25.39 -7.49
C ALA A 253 -4.02 -26.49 -8.58
N GLU A 254 -2.80 -26.93 -8.84
CA GLU A 254 -2.40 -27.91 -9.87
C GLU A 254 -2.47 -29.36 -9.38
N PHE A 255 -2.18 -29.59 -8.09
CA PHE A 255 -1.92 -30.92 -7.54
C PHE A 255 -2.78 -31.18 -6.31
N LEU A 256 -3.18 -32.44 -6.12
CA LEU A 256 -3.74 -32.91 -4.85
C LEU A 256 -2.59 -33.11 -3.84
N PRO A 257 -2.69 -32.59 -2.60
CA PRO A 257 -1.74 -32.92 -1.53
C PRO A 257 -1.76 -34.42 -1.19
N ALA A 258 -0.61 -35.01 -0.86
CA ALA A 258 -0.50 -36.41 -0.44
C ALA A 258 -1.47 -36.76 0.71
N ARG A 259 -1.54 -35.86 1.71
CA ARG A 259 -2.46 -35.92 2.85
C ARG A 259 -3.93 -36.13 2.44
N TRP A 260 -4.38 -35.52 1.35
CA TRP A 260 -5.76 -35.66 0.88
C TRP A 260 -6.04 -36.99 0.20
N VAL A 261 -5.04 -37.60 -0.43
CA VAL A 261 -5.20 -38.94 -1.01
C VAL A 261 -5.16 -40.03 0.06
N GLU A 262 -4.34 -39.84 1.10
CA GLU A 262 -4.30 -40.69 2.30
C GLU A 262 -5.61 -40.68 3.09
N ILE A 263 -6.14 -39.49 3.40
CA ILE A 263 -7.41 -39.33 4.14
C ILE A 263 -8.63 -39.65 3.26
N GLY A 264 -8.57 -39.31 1.97
CA GLY A 264 -9.68 -39.38 1.02
C GLY A 264 -10.70 -38.23 1.16
N PRO A 265 -11.59 -38.06 0.16
CA PRO A 265 -12.69 -37.10 0.23
C PRO A 265 -13.71 -37.54 1.28
N ARG A 266 -14.30 -36.57 1.99
CA ARG A 266 -15.23 -36.80 3.10
C ARG A 266 -16.55 -36.08 2.87
N ASP A 267 -17.60 -36.60 3.48
CA ASP A 267 -18.95 -36.02 3.58
C ASP A 267 -19.20 -35.39 4.97
N SER A 268 -18.13 -35.23 5.75
CA SER A 268 -18.18 -34.80 7.15
C SER A 268 -16.91 -34.04 7.57
N PHE A 269 -17.07 -33.14 8.54
CA PHE A 269 -16.01 -32.36 9.18
C PHE A 269 -16.26 -32.23 10.68
N GLU A 270 -15.25 -32.54 11.49
CA GLU A 270 -15.27 -32.32 12.93
C GLU A 270 -14.33 -31.16 13.29
N GLY A 271 -14.77 -30.24 14.15
CA GLY A 271 -14.02 -29.06 14.56
C GLY A 271 -14.27 -28.65 16.00
N GLN A 272 -13.42 -27.78 16.55
CA GLN A 272 -13.57 -27.21 17.89
C GLN A 272 -13.47 -25.68 17.84
N ALA A 273 -14.43 -25.02 18.48
CA ALA A 273 -14.46 -23.58 18.67
C ALA A 273 -14.60 -23.24 20.16
N ASP A 274 -14.12 -22.06 20.56
CA ASP A 274 -14.46 -21.44 21.84
C ASP A 274 -15.71 -20.53 21.65
N ARG A 275 -16.47 -20.23 22.72
CA ARG A 275 -17.62 -19.30 22.65
C ARG A 275 -17.17 -17.90 22.21
N GLY A 276 -17.99 -17.21 21.44
CA GLY A 276 -17.65 -15.89 20.90
C GLY A 276 -16.70 -15.91 19.71
N GLU A 277 -16.03 -17.03 19.39
CA GLU A 277 -15.03 -17.12 18.32
C GLU A 277 -15.65 -16.96 16.91
N TYR A 278 -14.93 -16.30 15.99
CA TYR A 278 -15.17 -16.48 14.56
C TYR A 278 -14.38 -17.70 14.09
N TYR A 279 -15.03 -18.86 14.12
CA TYR A 279 -14.42 -20.15 13.81
C TYR A 279 -14.23 -20.31 12.30
N VAL A 280 -13.06 -20.77 11.87
CA VAL A 280 -12.67 -20.85 10.45
C VAL A 280 -12.25 -22.27 10.08
N PHE A 281 -12.71 -22.72 8.92
CA PHE A 281 -12.31 -23.97 8.26
C PHE A 281 -12.35 -23.80 6.74
N GLN A 282 -11.96 -24.82 5.98
CA GLN A 282 -12.00 -24.76 4.51
C GLN A 282 -12.56 -26.05 3.89
N LEU A 283 -13.14 -25.90 2.70
CA LEU A 283 -13.58 -27.00 1.85
C LEU A 283 -12.72 -26.99 0.59
N GLY A 284 -11.84 -27.97 0.44
CA GLY A 284 -11.03 -28.15 -0.76
C GLY A 284 -11.83 -28.85 -1.86
N LEU A 285 -12.14 -28.16 -2.96
CA LEU A 285 -12.83 -28.75 -4.12
C LEU A 285 -11.80 -29.19 -5.16
N PHE A 286 -12.01 -30.37 -5.74
CA PHE A 286 -11.28 -30.84 -6.92
C PHE A 286 -12.25 -31.23 -8.03
N ALA A 287 -12.18 -30.55 -9.17
CA ALA A 287 -13.03 -30.81 -10.33
C ALA A 287 -12.56 -32.08 -11.07
N HIS A 288 -13.25 -33.21 -10.88
CA HIS A 288 -12.75 -34.52 -11.32
C HIS A 288 -13.13 -34.84 -12.78
N LYS A 289 -14.42 -34.94 -13.09
CA LYS A 289 -14.90 -35.36 -14.43
C LYS A 289 -15.09 -34.18 -15.36
N GLU A 290 -15.62 -33.09 -14.81
CA GLU A 290 -16.15 -31.93 -15.51
C GLU A 290 -15.70 -30.67 -14.77
N LYS A 291 -15.76 -29.52 -15.45
CA LYS A 291 -15.56 -28.22 -14.81
C LYS A 291 -16.77 -27.85 -13.95
N LEU A 292 -16.53 -27.07 -12.91
CA LEU A 292 -17.60 -26.51 -12.06
C LEU A 292 -17.83 -25.05 -12.42
N ASP A 293 -19.03 -24.72 -12.87
CA ASP A 293 -19.45 -23.34 -13.09
C ASP A 293 -20.36 -22.85 -11.95
N LYS A 294 -20.25 -21.55 -11.62
CA LYS A 294 -21.06 -20.85 -10.61
C LYS A 294 -21.09 -21.57 -9.26
N ILE A 295 -19.92 -21.80 -8.67
CA ILE A 295 -19.81 -22.48 -7.37
C ILE A 295 -20.38 -21.58 -6.28
N GLY A 296 -21.31 -22.10 -5.48
CA GLY A 296 -21.92 -21.44 -4.33
C GLY A 296 -21.81 -22.29 -3.05
N VAL A 297 -22.12 -21.69 -1.90
CA VAL A 297 -22.11 -22.38 -0.60
C VAL A 297 -23.36 -21.98 0.20
N ARG A 298 -24.04 -22.97 0.79
CA ARG A 298 -25.20 -22.78 1.68
C ARG A 298 -24.96 -23.48 3.02
N PHE A 299 -25.35 -22.85 4.13
CA PHE A 299 -25.24 -23.40 5.48
C PHE A 299 -26.62 -23.69 6.08
N SER A 300 -26.74 -24.76 6.88
CA SER A 300 -27.87 -24.95 7.80
C SER A 300 -27.61 -24.21 9.12
N ASP A 301 -28.56 -24.21 10.05
CA ASP A 301 -28.22 -23.91 11.45
C ASP A 301 -27.33 -25.02 12.03
N LEU A 302 -26.49 -24.67 13.00
CA LEU A 302 -25.82 -25.61 13.91
C LEU A 302 -26.76 -25.89 15.08
N LYS A 303 -27.16 -27.14 15.31
CA LYS A 303 -28.09 -27.56 16.37
C LYS A 303 -27.33 -28.26 17.49
N LEU A 304 -27.54 -27.85 18.74
CA LEU A 304 -26.93 -28.51 19.90
C LEU A 304 -27.48 -29.94 20.03
N THR A 305 -26.61 -30.92 20.17
CA THR A 305 -27.00 -32.33 20.27
C THR A 305 -27.95 -32.55 21.45
N ASN A 306 -29.07 -33.25 21.21
CA ASN A 306 -30.15 -33.50 22.18
C ASN A 306 -30.83 -32.24 22.75
N SER A 307 -30.79 -31.11 22.03
CA SER A 307 -31.41 -29.85 22.45
C SER A 307 -32.07 -29.10 21.27
N ALA A 308 -32.98 -28.19 21.59
CA ALA A 308 -33.57 -27.27 20.61
C ALA A 308 -32.73 -25.99 20.41
N VAL A 309 -31.64 -25.81 21.17
CA VAL A 309 -30.72 -24.67 21.04
C VAL A 309 -29.98 -24.72 19.71
N VAL A 310 -29.92 -23.59 19.00
CA VAL A 310 -29.23 -23.47 17.71
C VAL A 310 -28.26 -22.28 17.69
N ILE A 311 -27.21 -22.39 16.88
CA ILE A 311 -26.40 -21.27 16.41
C ILE A 311 -26.83 -21.01 14.95
N PRO A 312 -27.38 -19.83 14.62
CA PRO A 312 -27.98 -19.58 13.31
C PRO A 312 -26.99 -19.63 12.14
N ALA A 313 -27.49 -20.08 10.98
CA ALA A 313 -26.79 -20.05 9.70
C ALA A 313 -26.39 -18.62 9.26
N ALA A 314 -27.13 -17.59 9.70
CA ALA A 314 -26.84 -16.18 9.42
C ALA A 314 -25.50 -15.69 9.99
N GLY A 315 -24.90 -16.43 10.95
CA GLY A 315 -23.53 -16.18 11.42
C GLY A 315 -22.44 -16.80 10.54
N ALA A 316 -22.79 -17.57 9.50
CA ALA A 316 -21.88 -18.27 8.61
C ALA A 316 -21.64 -17.52 7.29
N SER A 317 -20.45 -17.65 6.73
CA SER A 317 -20.12 -17.10 5.40
C SER A 317 -19.05 -17.94 4.69
N CYS A 318 -19.12 -17.98 3.35
CA CYS A 318 -18.02 -18.40 2.50
C CYS A 318 -17.36 -17.15 1.89
N LEU A 319 -16.08 -16.95 2.16
CA LEU A 319 -15.36 -15.74 1.75
C LEU A 319 -15.12 -15.71 0.23
N ASN A 320 -15.05 -16.86 -0.42
CA ASN A 320 -14.75 -16.95 -1.85
C ASN A 320 -15.94 -16.56 -2.74
N THR A 321 -17.18 -16.77 -2.29
CA THR A 321 -18.40 -16.58 -3.10
C THR A 321 -18.93 -15.14 -3.11
N GLY A 322 -18.43 -14.27 -2.24
CA GLY A 322 -18.87 -12.88 -2.14
C GLY A 322 -18.37 -12.19 -0.88
N GLY A 323 -18.94 -11.02 -0.58
CA GLY A 323 -18.65 -10.27 0.63
C GLY A 323 -19.02 -8.79 0.51
N THR A 324 -18.37 -7.96 1.33
CA THR A 324 -18.58 -6.51 1.35
C THR A 324 -17.31 -5.80 0.87
N GLY A 325 -17.44 -4.89 -0.09
CA GLY A 325 -16.35 -4.08 -0.63
C GLY A 325 -15.79 -3.06 0.37
N TRP A 326 -14.70 -2.38 -0.02
CA TRP A 326 -14.10 -1.29 0.77
C TRP A 326 -14.97 -0.03 0.85
N ASP A 327 -15.94 0.10 -0.07
CA ASP A 327 -16.93 1.17 -0.13
C ASP A 327 -18.24 0.83 0.61
N GLY A 328 -18.30 -0.36 1.22
CA GLY A 328 -19.46 -0.87 1.95
C GLY A 328 -20.53 -1.54 1.09
N ARG A 329 -20.31 -1.72 -0.22
CA ARG A 329 -21.28 -2.40 -1.08
C ARG A 329 -21.10 -3.91 -1.03
N GLU A 330 -22.20 -4.64 -0.99
CA GLU A 330 -22.18 -6.09 -1.15
C GLU A 330 -21.83 -6.48 -2.59
N PHE A 331 -21.15 -7.60 -2.75
CA PHE A 331 -20.83 -8.20 -4.04
C PHE A 331 -20.84 -9.73 -3.96
N GLU A 332 -21.18 -10.35 -5.08
CA GLU A 332 -21.08 -11.80 -5.30
C GLU A 332 -19.99 -12.11 -6.32
N LYS A 333 -19.54 -13.37 -6.34
CA LYS A 333 -18.50 -13.87 -7.25
C LYS A 333 -18.96 -15.15 -7.94
N GLU A 334 -18.98 -15.13 -9.27
CA GLU A 334 -19.06 -16.37 -10.06
C GLU A 334 -17.70 -17.09 -10.06
N ILE A 335 -17.52 -18.01 -9.12
CA ILE A 335 -16.35 -18.90 -9.12
C ILE A 335 -16.52 -19.96 -10.21
N LYS A 336 -15.47 -20.20 -10.98
CA LYS A 336 -15.35 -21.29 -11.96
C LYS A 336 -14.11 -22.12 -11.63
N LEU A 337 -14.21 -23.44 -11.72
CA LEU A 337 -13.12 -24.37 -11.49
C LEU A 337 -12.95 -25.30 -12.69
N GLU A 338 -11.81 -25.18 -13.38
CA GLU A 338 -11.47 -26.03 -14.50
C GLU A 338 -11.18 -27.48 -14.08
N LYS A 339 -11.44 -28.42 -14.98
CA LYS A 339 -11.20 -29.85 -14.73
C LYS A 339 -9.73 -30.11 -14.36
N GLY A 340 -9.52 -30.93 -13.34
CA GLY A 340 -8.21 -31.28 -12.81
C GLY A 340 -7.59 -30.23 -11.89
N ARG A 341 -8.31 -29.15 -11.55
CA ARG A 341 -7.84 -28.09 -10.66
C ARG A 341 -8.46 -28.15 -9.27
N VAL A 342 -7.78 -27.51 -8.32
CA VAL A 342 -8.21 -27.37 -6.92
C VAL A 342 -8.64 -25.92 -6.63
N GLN A 343 -9.76 -25.75 -5.91
CA GLN A 343 -10.20 -24.48 -5.32
C GLN A 343 -10.57 -24.70 -3.84
N PRO A 344 -9.90 -24.04 -2.88
CA PRO A 344 -10.39 -23.98 -1.52
C PRO A 344 -11.51 -22.94 -1.38
N LEU A 345 -12.55 -23.29 -0.63
CA LEU A 345 -13.61 -22.40 -0.18
C LEU A 345 -13.48 -22.20 1.33
N TRP A 346 -13.07 -21.00 1.74
CA TRP A 346 -12.86 -20.65 3.14
C TRP A 346 -14.18 -20.25 3.79
N CYS A 347 -14.57 -21.05 4.77
CA CYS A 347 -15.82 -20.90 5.51
C CYS A 347 -15.51 -20.37 6.92
N GLY A 348 -16.31 -19.40 7.37
CA GLY A 348 -16.22 -18.88 8.72
C GLY A 348 -17.59 -18.77 9.37
N TRP A 349 -17.66 -19.00 10.68
CA TRP A 349 -18.89 -18.95 11.48
C TRP A 349 -18.66 -18.17 12.76
N GLN A 350 -19.44 -17.11 12.97
CA GLN A 350 -19.46 -16.41 14.25
C GLN A 350 -20.22 -17.26 15.28
N ILE A 351 -19.49 -17.86 16.21
CA ILE A 351 -20.05 -18.54 17.39
C ILE A 351 -20.49 -17.45 18.37
N PRO A 352 -21.75 -17.43 18.85
CA PRO A 352 -22.20 -16.45 19.83
C PRO A 352 -21.42 -16.54 21.15
N GLU A 353 -21.25 -15.42 21.86
CA GLU A 353 -20.61 -15.41 23.18
C GLU A 353 -21.48 -16.14 24.22
N GLU A 354 -22.79 -16.07 24.06
CA GLU A 354 -23.84 -16.70 24.86
C GLU A 354 -24.13 -18.17 24.48
N ALA A 355 -23.43 -18.74 23.49
CA ALA A 355 -23.62 -20.13 23.08
C ALA A 355 -23.39 -21.13 24.23
N VAL A 356 -24.18 -22.21 24.25
CA VAL A 356 -24.06 -23.28 25.24
C VAL A 356 -22.88 -24.17 24.88
N ALA A 357 -22.04 -24.54 25.84
CA ALA A 357 -20.94 -25.48 25.58
C ALA A 357 -21.48 -26.89 25.26
N GLY A 358 -20.95 -27.53 24.22
CA GLY A 358 -21.41 -28.86 23.77
C GLY A 358 -21.13 -29.13 22.29
N ASP A 359 -21.57 -30.30 21.82
CA ASP A 359 -21.41 -30.72 20.43
C ASP A 359 -22.61 -30.25 19.59
N TYR A 360 -22.35 -29.42 18.58
CA TYR A 360 -23.34 -28.95 17.61
C TYR A 360 -23.23 -29.70 16.29
N THR A 361 -24.37 -30.04 15.68
CA THR A 361 -24.43 -30.66 14.34
C THR A 361 -25.13 -29.76 13.33
N GLY A 362 -24.62 -29.71 12.11
CA GLY A 362 -25.19 -28.92 11.01
C GLY A 362 -24.66 -29.40 9.67
N GLN A 363 -24.87 -28.61 8.62
CA GLN A 363 -24.51 -28.95 7.25
C GLN A 363 -23.99 -27.72 6.50
N VAL A 364 -23.02 -27.94 5.61
CA VAL A 364 -22.64 -27.01 4.56
C VAL A 364 -22.77 -27.71 3.21
N GLU A 365 -23.42 -27.06 2.25
CA GLU A 365 -23.73 -27.60 0.93
C GLU A 365 -23.01 -26.79 -0.14
N ILE A 366 -22.24 -27.49 -0.98
CA ILE A 366 -21.60 -26.93 -2.15
C ILE A 366 -22.60 -26.98 -3.31
N LEU A 367 -22.86 -25.84 -3.93
CA LEU A 367 -23.73 -25.68 -5.09
C LEU A 367 -22.89 -25.48 -6.36
N SER A 368 -23.38 -25.95 -7.51
CA SER A 368 -22.82 -25.66 -8.83
C SER A 368 -23.93 -25.64 -9.87
N ALA A 369 -23.77 -24.85 -10.94
CA ALA A 369 -24.67 -24.87 -12.09
C ALA A 369 -24.43 -26.08 -13.02
N SER A 370 -23.25 -26.73 -12.95
CA SER A 370 -22.87 -27.85 -13.82
C SER A 370 -22.83 -29.21 -13.12
N ALA A 371 -23.03 -29.29 -11.80
CA ALA A 371 -22.99 -30.54 -11.06
C ALA A 371 -23.98 -30.54 -9.90
N ALA A 372 -24.43 -31.73 -9.48
CA ALA A 372 -25.32 -31.90 -8.34
C ALA A 372 -24.72 -31.32 -7.04
N PRO A 373 -25.55 -30.74 -6.15
CA PRO A 373 -25.10 -30.29 -4.84
C PRO A 373 -24.46 -31.41 -4.02
N ARG A 374 -23.50 -31.05 -3.16
CA ARG A 374 -22.85 -31.98 -2.23
C ARG A 374 -22.84 -31.41 -0.82
N THR A 375 -23.39 -32.18 0.10
CA THR A 375 -23.48 -31.83 1.52
C THR A 375 -22.30 -32.38 2.31
N ILE A 376 -21.76 -31.56 3.19
CA ILE A 376 -20.77 -31.92 4.22
C ILE A 376 -21.44 -31.73 5.58
N ASN A 377 -21.53 -32.79 6.37
CA ASN A 377 -22.07 -32.76 7.72
C ASN A 377 -21.02 -32.17 8.68
N LEU A 378 -21.39 -31.13 9.42
CA LEU A 378 -20.53 -30.44 10.36
C LEU A 378 -20.82 -30.94 11.78
N LYS A 379 -19.76 -31.19 12.55
CA LYS A 379 -19.83 -31.40 13.99
C LYS A 379 -18.84 -30.47 14.69
N ILE A 380 -19.35 -29.41 15.32
CA ILE A 380 -18.54 -28.38 15.95
C ILE A 380 -18.71 -28.48 17.47
N ARG A 381 -17.63 -28.80 18.18
CA ARG A 381 -17.60 -28.78 19.63
C ARG A 381 -17.33 -27.35 20.12
N VAL A 382 -18.33 -26.74 20.74
CA VAL A 382 -18.21 -25.43 21.39
C VAL A 382 -17.73 -25.65 22.83
N SER A 383 -16.60 -25.03 23.19
CA SER A 383 -16.04 -25.11 24.55
C SER A 383 -16.79 -24.18 25.54
N ASP A 384 -16.45 -24.28 26.82
CA ASP A 384 -16.91 -23.39 27.88
C ASP A 384 -16.16 -22.04 27.91
N ARG A 385 -15.00 -21.94 27.26
CA ARG A 385 -14.18 -20.73 27.22
C ARG A 385 -14.80 -19.68 26.30
N VAL A 386 -14.84 -18.43 26.74
CA VAL A 386 -15.27 -17.28 25.94
C VAL A 386 -14.06 -16.56 25.35
N ARG A 387 -14.14 -16.15 24.08
CA ARG A 387 -13.11 -15.39 23.36
C ARG A 387 -13.59 -13.97 23.08
N PRO A 388 -12.93 -12.93 23.62
CA PRO A 388 -13.25 -11.55 23.29
C PRO A 388 -12.88 -11.24 21.84
N GLU A 389 -13.58 -10.28 21.24
CA GLU A 389 -13.34 -9.80 19.87
C GLU A 389 -13.18 -10.93 18.84
N SER A 390 -14.01 -11.95 18.94
CA SER A 390 -14.01 -13.13 18.07
C SER A 390 -12.71 -13.96 18.03
N GLY A 391 -11.76 -13.71 18.92
CA GLY A 391 -10.46 -14.41 18.98
C GLY A 391 -9.30 -13.69 18.28
N ASP A 392 -9.46 -12.41 17.90
CA ASP A 392 -8.51 -11.67 17.04
C ASP A 392 -7.08 -11.50 17.56
N SER A 393 -6.83 -11.74 18.84
CA SER A 393 -5.47 -11.73 19.40
C SER A 393 -4.69 -13.02 19.09
N GLU A 394 -5.33 -14.09 18.60
CA GLU A 394 -4.70 -15.38 18.30
C GLU A 394 -4.66 -15.64 16.78
N LEU A 395 -3.61 -15.17 16.08
CA LEU A 395 -3.51 -15.22 14.60
C LEU A 395 -3.76 -16.60 13.97
N TRP A 396 -3.35 -17.68 14.63
CA TRP A 396 -3.56 -19.06 14.16
C TRP A 396 -5.05 -19.43 13.97
N ARG A 397 -5.97 -18.66 14.57
CA ARG A 397 -7.42 -18.85 14.42
C ARG A 397 -7.98 -18.31 13.11
N LEU A 398 -7.28 -17.38 12.45
CA LEU A 398 -7.75 -16.64 11.29
C LEU A 398 -9.09 -15.90 11.51
N SER A 399 -9.48 -15.60 12.76
CA SER A 399 -10.76 -14.93 13.09
C SER A 399 -10.92 -13.55 12.43
N ARG A 400 -9.79 -12.92 12.14
CA ARG A 400 -9.66 -11.63 11.44
C ARG A 400 -10.10 -11.68 9.99
N LEU A 401 -10.30 -12.87 9.41
CA LEU A 401 -10.87 -12.99 8.07
C LEU A 401 -12.27 -12.37 7.97
N ARG A 402 -13.05 -12.31 9.06
CA ARG A 402 -14.33 -11.59 9.06
C ARG A 402 -14.15 -10.07 8.84
N TRP A 403 -12.99 -9.51 9.19
CA TRP A 403 -12.67 -8.10 8.93
C TRP A 403 -12.68 -7.78 7.45
N LEU A 404 -12.48 -8.77 6.56
CA LEU A 404 -12.63 -8.59 5.11
C LEU A 404 -14.02 -8.05 4.74
N ASN A 405 -15.06 -8.34 5.51
CA ASN A 405 -16.42 -7.84 5.27
C ASN A 405 -16.84 -6.73 6.27
N SER A 406 -15.88 -6.06 6.94
CA SER A 406 -16.21 -5.04 7.95
C SER A 406 -16.72 -3.71 7.36
N LEU A 407 -17.84 -3.25 7.91
CA LEU A 407 -18.43 -1.93 7.70
C LEU A 407 -17.88 -0.84 8.65
N LEU A 408 -16.79 -1.09 9.38
CA LEU A 408 -16.25 -0.11 10.34
C LEU A 408 -15.93 1.22 9.65
N ALA A 409 -16.48 2.32 10.21
CA ALA A 409 -16.42 3.69 9.69
C ALA A 409 -17.06 3.94 8.30
N VAL A 410 -17.89 3.01 7.81
CA VAL A 410 -18.72 3.19 6.60
C VAL A 410 -20.01 3.93 6.99
N ASP A 411 -19.88 5.23 7.19
CA ASP A 411 -20.96 6.08 7.68
C ASP A 411 -20.84 7.55 7.19
N TRP A 412 -21.91 8.32 7.41
CA TRP A 412 -22.05 9.71 7.01
C TRP A 412 -21.68 10.72 8.11
N GLU A 413 -20.98 10.28 9.18
CA GLU A 413 -20.49 11.18 10.23
C GLU A 413 -19.33 12.03 9.72
N VAL A 414 -19.15 13.19 10.35
CA VAL A 414 -18.09 14.16 10.06
C VAL A 414 -16.96 13.97 11.06
N VAL A 415 -15.71 14.16 10.63
CA VAL A 415 -14.52 14.10 11.50
C VAL A 415 -13.92 15.50 11.69
N PRO A 416 -13.40 15.87 12.88
CA PRO A 416 -12.71 17.15 13.07
C PRO A 416 -11.54 17.34 12.08
N PRO A 417 -11.25 18.59 11.64
CA PRO A 417 -11.90 19.85 12.01
C PRO A 417 -13.13 20.20 11.14
N PHE A 418 -13.63 19.27 10.32
CA PHE A 418 -14.71 19.54 9.37
C PHE A 418 -16.05 19.77 10.06
N THR A 419 -16.93 20.52 9.40
CA THR A 419 -18.30 20.82 9.85
C THR A 419 -19.31 20.06 8.99
N PRO A 420 -20.52 19.78 9.52
CA PRO A 420 -21.64 19.31 8.71
C PRO A 420 -21.90 20.15 7.47
N LEU A 421 -22.41 19.51 6.43
CA LEU A 421 -22.91 20.17 5.22
C LEU A 421 -24.20 20.94 5.52
N GLU A 422 -24.27 22.20 5.10
CA GLU A 422 -25.52 22.99 5.11
C GLU A 422 -26.04 23.17 3.68
N VAL A 423 -27.35 23.00 3.46
CA VAL A 423 -28.02 23.26 2.18
C VAL A 423 -28.96 24.45 2.32
N ARG A 424 -28.85 25.45 1.42
CA ARG A 424 -29.76 26.61 1.33
C ARG A 424 -30.07 26.92 -0.13
N GLY A 425 -31.31 26.66 -0.55
CA GLY A 425 -31.64 26.64 -1.98
C GLY A 425 -30.77 25.60 -2.70
N ARG A 426 -30.13 25.98 -3.82
CA ARG A 426 -29.13 25.14 -4.51
C ARG A 426 -27.68 25.38 -4.05
N THR A 427 -27.48 26.05 -2.91
CA THR A 427 -26.14 26.28 -2.34
C THR A 427 -25.83 25.24 -1.27
N ILE A 428 -24.69 24.57 -1.39
CA ILE A 428 -24.15 23.65 -0.39
C ILE A 428 -22.93 24.32 0.25
N ALA A 429 -22.86 24.32 1.57
CA ALA A 429 -21.73 24.85 2.35
C ALA A 429 -21.03 23.73 3.12
N CYS A 430 -19.70 23.83 3.21
CA CYS A 430 -18.84 23.00 4.07
C CYS A 430 -17.82 23.92 4.78
N LEU A 431 -16.91 23.35 5.58
CA LEU A 431 -15.88 24.12 6.29
C LEU A 431 -15.16 25.08 5.32
N GLY A 432 -15.35 26.38 5.54
CA GLY A 432 -14.68 27.44 4.78
C GLY A 432 -15.02 27.58 3.30
N ARG A 433 -15.96 26.81 2.72
CA ARG A 433 -16.29 26.87 1.27
C ARG A 433 -17.78 26.74 0.99
N LYS A 434 -18.21 27.30 -0.15
CA LYS A 434 -19.58 27.15 -0.68
C LYS A 434 -19.55 26.85 -2.17
N ILE A 435 -20.46 25.99 -2.62
CA ILE A 435 -20.79 25.76 -4.03
C ILE A 435 -22.26 26.06 -4.24
N SER A 436 -22.58 26.88 -5.24
CA SER A 436 -23.94 27.08 -5.74
C SER A 436 -24.10 26.28 -7.02
N LEU A 437 -25.15 25.48 -7.14
CA LEU A 437 -25.45 24.71 -8.34
C LEU A 437 -26.43 25.47 -9.24
N SER A 438 -26.24 25.34 -10.55
CA SER A 438 -27.19 25.80 -11.57
C SER A 438 -28.42 24.89 -11.65
N LYS A 439 -29.44 25.28 -12.42
CA LYS A 439 -30.59 24.39 -12.71
C LYS A 439 -30.16 23.08 -13.40
N HIS A 440 -29.06 23.10 -14.16
CA HIS A 440 -28.54 21.94 -14.88
C HIS A 440 -27.80 20.93 -14.01
N GLY A 441 -27.61 21.22 -12.71
CA GLY A 441 -26.89 20.35 -11.78
C GLY A 441 -25.37 20.56 -11.75
N LEU A 442 -24.84 21.51 -12.51
CA LEU A 442 -23.41 21.88 -12.58
C LEU A 442 -23.08 23.14 -11.75
N PRO A 443 -21.83 23.35 -11.30
CA PRO A 443 -21.43 24.53 -10.51
C PRO A 443 -21.71 25.87 -11.21
N GLU A 444 -22.43 26.75 -10.51
CA GLU A 444 -22.77 28.12 -10.92
C GLU A 444 -21.85 29.17 -10.27
N ASP A 445 -21.53 28.98 -8.98
CA ASP A 445 -20.58 29.81 -8.21
C ASP A 445 -19.82 28.92 -7.22
N ILE A 446 -18.55 29.25 -6.95
CA ILE A 446 -17.72 28.55 -5.96
C ILE A 446 -16.99 29.63 -5.16
N ARG A 447 -17.04 29.55 -3.83
CA ARG A 447 -16.42 30.51 -2.91
C ARG A 447 -15.57 29.84 -1.85
N SER A 448 -14.41 30.43 -1.59
CA SER A 448 -13.56 30.17 -0.42
C SER A 448 -13.67 31.31 0.59
N PHE A 449 -13.68 30.97 1.88
CA PHE A 449 -13.70 31.88 3.03
C PHE A 449 -12.40 31.82 3.85
N PHE A 450 -11.37 31.12 3.36
CA PHE A 450 -10.06 31.07 3.99
C PHE A 450 -9.32 32.42 3.85
N ASN A 451 -8.64 32.86 4.91
CA ASN A 451 -7.76 34.03 4.84
C ASN A 451 -6.55 33.79 3.91
N PRO A 452 -5.87 34.83 3.40
CA PRO A 452 -4.73 34.66 2.50
C PRO A 452 -3.58 33.81 3.06
N GLU A 453 -3.45 33.73 4.39
CA GLU A 453 -2.47 32.90 5.08
C GLU A 453 -2.90 31.43 5.27
N VAL A 454 -4.17 31.09 5.02
CA VAL A 454 -4.77 29.75 5.26
C VAL A 454 -4.61 29.30 6.72
N THR A 455 -4.69 30.23 7.67
CA THR A 455 -4.63 29.99 9.12
C THR A 455 -5.99 30.12 9.81
N ALA A 456 -7.02 30.62 9.11
CA ALA A 456 -8.39 30.76 9.63
C ALA A 456 -9.43 30.79 8.50
N VAL A 457 -10.68 30.50 8.86
CA VAL A 457 -11.87 30.82 8.05
C VAL A 457 -12.46 32.13 8.57
N GLY A 458 -12.77 33.07 7.67
CA GLY A 458 -13.33 34.38 8.00
C GLY A 458 -14.67 34.66 7.32
N PRO A 459 -15.28 35.84 7.55
CA PRO A 459 -16.55 36.22 6.93
C PRO A 459 -16.41 36.64 5.45
N SER A 460 -15.21 37.05 5.03
CA SER A 460 -14.92 37.52 3.67
C SER A 460 -14.65 36.36 2.71
N SER A 461 -15.31 36.36 1.55
CA SER A 461 -15.15 35.30 0.55
C SER A 461 -14.40 35.74 -0.71
N VAL A 462 -13.52 34.89 -1.22
CA VAL A 462 -13.01 34.93 -2.60
C VAL A 462 -13.86 34.00 -3.46
N GLY A 463 -14.53 34.53 -4.50
CA GLY A 463 -15.26 33.72 -5.48
C GLY A 463 -14.36 33.31 -6.64
N LEU A 464 -14.30 32.02 -6.97
CA LEU A 464 -13.34 31.42 -7.90
C LEU A 464 -13.74 31.64 -9.37
N LEU A 465 -15.02 31.49 -9.69
CA LEU A 465 -15.53 31.46 -11.06
C LEU A 465 -15.76 32.87 -11.64
N ASP A 466 -15.35 33.07 -12.88
CA ASP A 466 -15.72 34.20 -13.74
C ASP A 466 -16.88 33.83 -14.68
N SER A 467 -16.98 32.56 -15.07
CA SER A 467 -18.16 31.97 -15.71
C SER A 467 -18.44 30.58 -15.11
N PRO A 468 -19.72 30.15 -15.05
CA PRO A 468 -20.10 28.86 -14.49
C PRO A 468 -19.51 27.68 -15.26
N PHE A 469 -19.65 26.49 -14.70
CA PHE A 469 -19.41 25.24 -15.42
C PHE A 469 -20.52 25.01 -16.44
N GLU A 470 -20.13 24.86 -17.70
CA GLU A 470 -21.01 24.65 -18.84
C GLU A 470 -20.61 23.35 -19.55
N PHE A 471 -21.57 22.45 -19.71
CA PHE A 471 -21.43 21.25 -20.54
C PHE A 471 -22.12 21.53 -21.88
N ALA A 472 -21.31 21.68 -22.93
CA ALA A 472 -21.73 22.20 -24.22
C ALA A 472 -21.48 21.18 -25.33
N VAL A 473 -22.44 21.07 -26.24
CA VAL A 473 -22.35 20.22 -27.44
C VAL A 473 -22.38 21.12 -28.68
N ARG A 474 -21.52 20.81 -29.65
CA ARG A 474 -21.47 21.50 -30.95
C ARG A 474 -21.89 20.53 -32.04
N ASN A 475 -22.84 20.93 -32.88
CA ASN A 475 -23.24 20.17 -34.06
C ASN A 475 -22.34 20.49 -35.27
N TYR A 476 -22.63 19.87 -36.41
CA TYR A 476 -22.03 20.18 -37.71
C TYR A 476 -22.14 21.68 -38.04
N ALA A 477 -21.09 22.24 -38.64
CA ALA A 477 -20.84 23.69 -38.78
C ALA A 477 -20.54 24.44 -37.45
N GLY A 478 -20.34 23.70 -36.36
CA GLY A 478 -19.70 24.20 -35.14
C GLY A 478 -20.56 25.05 -34.22
N LEU A 479 -21.89 25.06 -34.40
CA LEU A 479 -22.82 25.85 -33.59
C LEU A 479 -23.11 25.17 -32.24
N TYR A 480 -23.04 25.94 -31.16
CA TYR A 480 -23.40 25.47 -29.83
C TYR A 480 -24.91 25.22 -29.72
N GLN A 481 -25.28 24.07 -29.18
CA GLN A 481 -26.67 23.66 -29.00
C GLN A 481 -27.22 24.10 -27.63
N GLU A 482 -28.52 24.40 -27.58
CA GLU A 482 -29.20 24.80 -26.35
C GLU A 482 -29.37 23.59 -25.40
N LEU A 483 -28.87 23.71 -24.17
CA LEU A 483 -29.14 22.77 -23.08
C LEU A 483 -30.38 23.24 -22.29
N LYS A 484 -31.49 22.51 -22.40
CA LYS A 484 -32.70 22.78 -21.60
C LYS A 484 -32.72 21.90 -20.36
N ASN A 485 -33.11 22.48 -19.22
CA ASN A 485 -33.32 21.72 -17.99
C ASN A 485 -34.78 21.24 -17.91
N ARG A 486 -34.96 19.97 -17.56
CA ARG A 486 -36.27 19.36 -17.28
C ARG A 486 -36.56 19.31 -15.78
N SER A 487 -35.57 18.93 -14.97
CA SER A 487 -35.73 18.75 -13.52
C SER A 487 -34.42 18.98 -12.76
N PHE A 488 -34.54 19.32 -11.48
CA PHE A 488 -33.46 19.33 -10.48
C PHE A 488 -34.04 18.96 -9.12
N ALA A 489 -33.42 18.02 -8.40
CA ALA A 489 -33.79 17.68 -7.03
C ALA A 489 -32.58 17.22 -6.21
N PHE A 490 -32.56 17.56 -4.91
CA PHE A 490 -31.69 16.87 -3.95
C PHE A 490 -32.27 15.48 -3.66
N THR A 491 -31.44 14.45 -3.72
CA THR A 491 -31.82 13.04 -3.52
C THR A 491 -31.40 12.52 -2.15
N ARG A 492 -30.39 13.12 -1.53
CA ARG A 492 -29.94 12.83 -0.16
C ARG A 492 -29.31 14.07 0.47
N ILE A 493 -29.59 14.32 1.75
CA ILE A 493 -28.95 15.35 2.55
C ILE A 493 -28.62 14.73 3.91
N THR A 494 -27.34 14.69 4.25
CA THR A 494 -26.81 14.20 5.53
C THR A 494 -25.71 15.15 6.02
N PRO A 495 -25.28 15.08 7.31
CA PRO A 495 -24.15 15.88 7.78
C PRO A 495 -22.87 15.68 6.96
N GLY A 496 -22.59 14.46 6.51
CA GLY A 496 -21.37 14.15 5.79
C GLY A 496 -21.43 14.20 4.26
N GLU A 497 -22.62 14.14 3.67
CA GLU A 497 -22.80 14.01 2.22
C GLU A 497 -24.16 14.58 1.74
N VAL A 498 -24.15 15.27 0.59
CA VAL A 498 -25.33 15.78 -0.11
C VAL A 498 -25.30 15.30 -1.56
N CYS A 499 -26.39 14.69 -2.04
CA CYS A 499 -26.56 14.23 -3.42
C CYS A 499 -27.71 14.95 -4.12
N TRP A 500 -27.59 15.15 -5.43
CA TRP A 500 -28.63 15.70 -6.30
C TRP A 500 -28.66 15.01 -7.66
N LYS A 501 -29.81 15.11 -8.33
CA LYS A 501 -30.02 14.73 -9.72
C LYS A 501 -30.56 15.92 -10.50
N ALA A 502 -30.08 16.12 -11.71
CA ALA A 502 -30.69 17.01 -12.69
C ALA A 502 -30.84 16.30 -14.04
N GLU A 503 -31.98 16.50 -14.69
CA GLU A 503 -32.26 15.95 -16.02
C GLU A 503 -32.35 17.10 -17.01
N ASN A 504 -31.66 16.94 -18.13
CA ASN A 504 -31.54 17.95 -19.18
C ASN A 504 -31.72 17.31 -20.56
N GLU A 505 -31.98 18.13 -21.55
CA GLU A 505 -32.12 17.74 -22.95
C GLU A 505 -31.36 18.72 -23.85
N ILE A 506 -30.95 18.25 -25.02
CA ILE A 506 -30.39 19.06 -26.10
C ILE A 506 -31.31 18.84 -27.31
N PRO A 507 -32.40 19.62 -27.45
CA PRO A 507 -33.49 19.29 -28.37
C PRO A 507 -33.04 19.20 -29.83
N GLY A 508 -32.15 20.11 -30.26
CA GLY A 508 -31.64 20.16 -31.64
C GLY A 508 -30.79 18.96 -32.07
N LEU A 509 -30.47 18.04 -31.16
CA LEU A 509 -29.73 16.79 -31.43
C LEU A 509 -30.40 15.56 -30.82
N HIS A 510 -31.62 15.68 -30.27
CA HIS A 510 -32.35 14.57 -29.66
C HIS A 510 -31.53 13.84 -28.56
N LEU A 511 -30.70 14.58 -27.80
CA LEU A 511 -29.88 14.04 -26.71
C LEU A 511 -30.50 14.32 -25.35
N LEU A 512 -30.35 13.38 -24.41
CA LEU A 512 -30.73 13.50 -23.00
C LEU A 512 -29.46 13.50 -22.14
N LEU A 513 -29.34 14.44 -21.21
CA LEU A 513 -28.21 14.53 -20.28
C LEU A 513 -28.70 14.39 -18.84
N GLU A 514 -28.32 13.30 -18.20
CA GLU A 514 -28.51 13.06 -16.78
C GLU A 514 -27.25 13.48 -16.02
N VAL A 515 -27.40 14.37 -15.04
CA VAL A 515 -26.32 14.83 -14.14
C VAL A 515 -26.65 14.33 -12.73
N ASN A 516 -25.87 13.37 -12.23
CA ASN A 516 -25.93 12.96 -10.83
C ASN A 516 -24.70 13.56 -10.12
N GLY A 517 -24.93 14.34 -9.06
CA GLY A 517 -23.87 14.99 -8.30
C GLY A 517 -23.88 14.61 -6.83
N ARG A 518 -22.69 14.59 -6.22
CA ARG A 518 -22.47 14.24 -4.81
C ARG A 518 -21.37 15.13 -4.22
N MET A 519 -21.64 15.82 -3.13
CA MET A 519 -20.66 16.58 -2.35
C MET A 519 -20.45 15.96 -0.98
N GLU A 520 -19.21 15.95 -0.48
CA GLU A 520 -18.86 15.54 0.88
C GLU A 520 -18.37 16.71 1.75
N PHE A 521 -18.41 16.51 3.08
CA PHE A 521 -18.05 17.50 4.11
C PHE A 521 -16.63 18.08 3.98
N ASP A 522 -15.72 17.36 3.32
CA ASP A 522 -14.33 17.75 3.10
C ASP A 522 -14.15 18.68 1.89
N GLY A 523 -15.19 18.90 1.08
CA GLY A 523 -15.15 19.69 -0.16
C GLY A 523 -14.78 18.90 -1.41
N PHE A 524 -14.81 17.57 -1.36
CA PHE A 524 -14.87 16.72 -2.55
C PHE A 524 -16.25 16.81 -3.22
N VAL A 525 -16.29 16.83 -4.55
CA VAL A 525 -17.52 16.79 -5.35
C VAL A 525 -17.36 15.83 -6.54
N GLU A 526 -18.20 14.80 -6.63
CA GLU A 526 -18.31 13.90 -7.79
C GLU A 526 -19.46 14.37 -8.69
N PHE A 527 -19.23 14.35 -10.01
CA PHE A 527 -20.23 14.55 -11.05
C PHE A 527 -20.21 13.36 -12.01
N ARG A 528 -21.35 12.67 -12.14
CA ARG A 528 -21.57 11.61 -13.14
C ARG A 528 -22.50 12.13 -14.22
N LEU A 529 -22.01 12.24 -15.45
CA LEU A 529 -22.70 12.85 -16.59
C LEU A 529 -22.97 11.79 -17.64
N LYS A 530 -24.22 11.33 -17.74
CA LYS A 530 -24.65 10.35 -18.73
C LYS A 530 -25.42 11.05 -19.85
N LEU A 531 -24.79 11.15 -21.01
CA LEU A 531 -25.37 11.69 -22.25
C LEU A 531 -25.88 10.53 -23.11
N LYS A 532 -27.19 10.46 -23.33
CA LYS A 532 -27.85 9.42 -24.13
C LYS A 532 -28.43 10.00 -25.42
N ALA A 533 -28.17 9.35 -26.54
CA ALA A 533 -28.80 9.68 -27.81
C ALA A 533 -30.15 8.98 -27.96
N VAL A 534 -31.23 9.72 -28.26
CA VAL A 534 -32.55 9.13 -28.59
C VAL A 534 -32.57 8.73 -30.08
N GLU A 535 -32.01 9.57 -30.94
CA GLU A 535 -31.80 9.34 -32.36
C GLU A 535 -30.31 9.45 -32.69
N GLU A 536 -29.89 9.03 -33.88
CA GLU A 536 -28.50 9.16 -34.31
C GLU A 536 -28.09 10.63 -34.43
N ALA A 537 -26.94 11.01 -33.87
CA ALA A 537 -26.45 12.38 -33.85
C ALA A 537 -24.96 12.46 -34.21
N GLU A 538 -24.58 13.48 -34.98
CA GLU A 538 -23.18 13.81 -35.28
C GLU A 538 -22.80 15.14 -34.64
N VAL A 539 -21.64 15.16 -33.98
CA VAL A 539 -21.17 16.30 -33.18
C VAL A 539 -19.73 16.65 -33.51
N ASP A 540 -19.46 17.95 -33.65
CA ASP A 540 -18.12 18.52 -33.82
C ASP A 540 -17.31 18.42 -32.52
N ASP A 541 -17.98 18.55 -31.37
CA ASP A 541 -17.37 18.38 -30.04
C ASP A 541 -18.43 18.26 -28.93
N ILE A 542 -18.04 17.61 -27.83
CA ILE A 542 -18.74 17.61 -26.54
C ILE A 542 -17.70 18.05 -25.50
N ARG A 543 -17.95 19.16 -24.79
CA ARG A 543 -16.95 19.78 -23.91
C ARG A 543 -17.50 20.26 -22.58
N LEU A 544 -16.63 20.27 -21.57
CA LEU A 544 -16.84 20.97 -20.31
C LEU A 544 -15.94 22.22 -20.29
N THR A 545 -16.54 23.37 -20.03
CA THR A 545 -15.84 24.65 -19.94
C THR A 545 -16.24 25.41 -18.68
N PHE A 546 -15.27 26.09 -18.06
CA PHE A 546 -15.51 27.10 -17.03
C PHE A 546 -14.40 28.14 -17.10
N ALA A 547 -14.62 29.34 -16.56
CA ALA A 547 -13.58 30.35 -16.45
C ALA A 547 -13.29 30.68 -14.98
N LEU A 548 -12.01 30.75 -14.62
CA LEU A 548 -11.56 31.28 -13.33
C LEU A 548 -11.24 32.78 -13.46
N LYS A 549 -11.39 33.51 -12.35
CA LYS A 549 -10.94 34.90 -12.26
C LYS A 549 -9.42 35.00 -12.27
N GLU A 550 -8.91 36.07 -12.86
CA GLU A 550 -7.47 36.33 -13.03
C GLU A 550 -6.71 36.30 -11.69
N GLU A 551 -7.28 36.89 -10.63
CA GLU A 551 -6.69 36.96 -9.30
C GLU A 551 -6.65 35.61 -8.56
N VAL A 552 -7.49 34.65 -8.96
CA VAL A 552 -7.53 33.29 -8.41
C VAL A 552 -6.60 32.37 -9.19
N ALA A 553 -6.53 32.52 -10.51
CA ALA A 553 -5.90 31.55 -11.40
C ALA A 553 -4.37 31.74 -11.57
N ARG A 554 -3.67 31.85 -10.44
CA ARG A 554 -2.24 32.23 -10.36
C ARG A 554 -1.27 31.05 -10.55
N TYR A 555 -1.61 29.88 -10.01
CA TYR A 555 -0.78 28.69 -9.98
C TYR A 555 -1.48 27.50 -10.64
N MET A 556 -0.69 26.52 -11.07
CA MET A 556 -1.14 25.29 -11.74
C MET A 556 -0.25 24.11 -11.34
N MET A 557 -0.80 22.89 -11.36
CA MET A 557 -0.09 21.62 -11.12
C MET A 557 -0.89 20.46 -11.75
N GLY A 558 -0.23 19.46 -12.33
CA GLY A 558 -0.89 18.27 -12.89
C GLY A 558 -0.99 18.27 -14.42
N LEU A 559 -1.57 17.21 -14.99
CA LEU A 559 -1.57 16.91 -16.44
C LEU A 559 -0.21 17.14 -17.12
N GLY A 560 0.90 16.70 -16.51
CA GLY A 560 2.23 16.90 -17.11
C GLY A 560 2.76 18.34 -17.00
N PHE A 561 2.22 19.14 -16.09
CA PHE A 561 2.80 20.41 -15.66
C PHE A 561 3.33 20.29 -14.22
N LYS A 562 4.66 20.39 -14.08
CA LYS A 562 5.35 20.53 -12.78
C LYS A 562 4.86 21.82 -12.09
N GLY A 563 4.46 21.73 -10.82
CA GLY A 563 3.72 22.77 -10.13
C GLY A 563 4.43 24.13 -10.06
N GLY A 564 3.65 25.21 -10.05
CA GLY A 564 4.19 26.56 -9.97
C GLY A 564 3.28 27.58 -10.64
N ARG A 565 3.84 28.71 -11.07
CA ARG A 565 3.10 29.78 -11.73
C ARG A 565 2.63 29.32 -13.11
N ARG A 566 1.33 29.47 -13.33
CA ARG A 566 0.66 29.01 -14.55
C ARG A 566 1.14 29.81 -15.79
N PRO A 567 1.41 29.16 -16.94
CA PRO A 567 1.69 29.83 -18.21
C PRO A 567 0.41 30.43 -18.84
N GLN A 568 0.55 31.46 -19.68
CA GLN A 568 -0.60 32.14 -20.32
C GLN A 568 -1.49 31.20 -21.16
N SER A 569 -0.90 30.17 -21.75
CA SER A 569 -1.59 29.10 -22.46
C SER A 569 -0.94 27.76 -22.12
N PHE A 570 -1.76 26.72 -21.98
CA PHE A 570 -1.36 25.33 -21.79
C PHE A 570 -2.33 24.42 -22.55
N SER A 571 -1.79 23.36 -23.17
CA SER A 571 -2.54 22.36 -23.93
C SER A 571 -2.00 20.98 -23.60
N TRP A 572 -2.88 20.00 -23.43
CA TRP A 572 -2.54 18.64 -23.07
C TRP A 572 -3.46 17.64 -23.80
N SER A 573 -2.92 16.47 -24.09
CA SER A 573 -3.66 15.33 -24.66
C SER A 573 -3.35 14.08 -23.85
N TRP A 574 -4.31 13.16 -23.81
CA TRP A 574 -4.21 11.89 -23.10
C TRP A 574 -3.00 11.06 -23.51
N ASP A 575 -2.28 10.53 -22.50
CA ASP A 575 -1.21 9.57 -22.68
C ASP A 575 -1.28 8.51 -21.58
N ARG A 576 -1.47 7.24 -21.97
CA ARG A 576 -1.64 6.11 -21.05
C ARG A 576 -0.36 5.82 -20.25
N GLU A 577 0.81 6.13 -20.82
CA GLU A 577 2.12 5.87 -20.23
C GLU A 577 2.52 6.94 -19.20
N LYS A 578 1.68 7.96 -18.99
CA LYS A 578 1.98 9.14 -18.15
C LYS A 578 1.01 9.39 -16.98
N ASN A 579 0.28 8.38 -16.49
CA ASN A 579 -0.48 8.40 -15.22
C ASN A 579 -1.14 9.76 -14.85
N GLN A 580 -1.83 10.40 -15.81
CA GLN A 580 -2.28 11.80 -15.73
C GLN A 580 -3.77 11.90 -16.05
N ASP A 581 -4.56 12.29 -15.05
CA ASP A 581 -6.02 12.47 -15.16
C ASP A 581 -6.54 13.74 -14.45
N ALA A 582 -5.69 14.44 -13.68
CA ALA A 582 -6.07 15.57 -12.83
C ALA A 582 -5.21 16.83 -13.05
N LEU A 583 -5.87 18.00 -12.96
CA LEU A 583 -5.25 19.33 -12.95
C LEU A 583 -5.74 20.14 -11.76
N TRP A 584 -4.83 20.75 -11.00
CA TRP A 584 -5.14 21.77 -10.01
C TRP A 584 -4.83 23.18 -10.54
N LEU A 585 -5.74 24.12 -10.27
CA LEU A 585 -5.66 25.53 -10.62
C LEU A 585 -6.10 26.40 -9.42
N GLY A 586 -5.31 27.40 -9.06
CA GLY A 586 -5.71 28.31 -7.98
C GLY A 586 -4.64 29.25 -7.43
N THR A 587 -4.99 29.82 -6.28
CA THR A 587 -4.15 30.64 -5.40
C THR A 587 -4.20 30.05 -3.99
N VAL A 588 -3.34 30.53 -3.09
CA VAL A 588 -3.08 29.86 -1.79
C VAL A 588 -4.36 29.66 -0.97
N ASN A 589 -5.28 30.64 -0.95
CA ASN A 589 -6.53 30.54 -0.19
C ASN A 589 -7.77 30.23 -1.05
N ALA A 590 -7.63 29.93 -2.34
CA ALA A 590 -8.76 29.59 -3.21
C ALA A 590 -8.28 28.84 -4.47
N GLY A 591 -8.68 27.59 -4.64
CA GLY A 591 -8.37 26.80 -5.83
C GLY A 591 -9.28 25.59 -5.99
N LEU A 592 -9.17 24.92 -7.13
CA LEU A 592 -9.82 23.64 -7.36
C LEU A 592 -8.90 22.68 -8.13
N GLN A 593 -8.98 21.40 -7.79
CA GLN A 593 -8.60 20.33 -8.71
C GLN A 593 -9.82 19.94 -9.53
N ILE A 594 -9.61 19.62 -10.81
CA ILE A 594 -10.53 18.85 -11.64
C ILE A 594 -9.81 17.56 -12.08
N GLN A 595 -10.49 16.42 -11.93
CA GLN A 595 -10.03 15.12 -12.39
C GLN A 595 -11.07 14.52 -13.34
N LEU A 596 -10.65 14.15 -14.55
CA LEU A 596 -11.52 13.63 -15.60
C LEU A 596 -11.55 12.10 -15.53
N ARG A 597 -12.74 11.52 -15.35
CA ARG A 597 -12.95 10.08 -15.14
C ARG A 597 -14.07 9.54 -16.05
N ALA A 598 -14.36 8.26 -15.92
CA ALA A 598 -15.50 7.59 -16.53
C ALA A 598 -15.89 6.38 -15.65
N GLU A 599 -16.95 5.66 -16.04
CA GLU A 599 -17.47 4.48 -15.36
C GLU A 599 -16.44 3.35 -15.22
N ASN A 600 -15.44 3.30 -16.11
CA ASN A 600 -14.35 2.33 -16.11
C ASN A 600 -13.15 2.70 -15.21
N TYR A 601 -13.23 3.78 -14.42
CA TYR A 601 -12.10 4.24 -13.61
C TYR A 601 -11.66 3.18 -12.59
N SER A 602 -10.38 2.81 -12.65
CA SER A 602 -9.69 2.06 -11.59
C SER A 602 -8.42 2.82 -11.25
N ARG A 603 -8.11 2.95 -9.95
CA ARG A 603 -6.86 3.61 -9.51
C ARG A 603 -5.67 2.82 -10.08
N PRO A 604 -4.75 3.46 -10.81
CA PRO A 604 -3.50 2.84 -11.23
C PRO A 604 -2.68 2.36 -10.03
N LEU A 605 -1.76 1.42 -10.25
CA LEU A 605 -0.71 1.21 -9.27
C LEU A 605 0.16 2.47 -9.18
N ASN A 606 0.61 2.80 -7.97
CA ASN A 606 1.50 3.92 -7.74
C ASN A 606 2.97 3.53 -7.96
N THR A 607 3.85 4.54 -7.99
CA THR A 607 5.31 4.35 -8.04
C THR A 607 5.77 3.48 -9.24
N ASN A 608 6.86 2.75 -9.06
CA ASN A 608 7.52 1.87 -10.02
C ASN A 608 6.66 0.71 -10.60
N PHE A 609 5.40 0.58 -10.19
CA PHE A 609 4.48 -0.46 -10.69
C PHE A 609 3.37 0.07 -11.60
N TYR A 610 3.32 1.39 -11.86
CA TYR A 610 2.19 2.01 -12.57
C TYR A 610 1.95 1.43 -13.98
N THR A 611 2.99 0.98 -14.69
CA THR A 611 2.88 0.36 -16.02
C THR A 611 2.26 -1.04 -16.00
N LEU A 612 2.24 -1.73 -14.84
CA LEU A 612 1.64 -3.05 -14.67
C LEU A 612 0.12 -2.97 -14.46
N LYS A 613 -0.39 -1.80 -14.05
CA LYS A 613 -1.82 -1.46 -13.97
C LYS A 613 -2.01 0.01 -14.36
N PRO A 614 -1.88 0.35 -15.65
CA PRO A 614 -1.89 1.74 -16.12
C PRO A 614 -3.31 2.34 -16.05
N LEU A 615 -3.38 3.67 -16.19
CA LEU A 615 -4.64 4.41 -16.23
C LEU A 615 -5.59 3.85 -17.30
N ASN A 616 -6.84 3.62 -16.88
CA ASN A 616 -7.94 3.40 -17.79
C ASN A 616 -8.33 4.76 -18.38
N LEU A 617 -8.06 4.94 -19.68
CA LEU A 617 -8.44 6.17 -20.38
C LEU A 617 -9.97 6.29 -20.40
N PRO A 618 -10.55 7.39 -19.92
CA PRO A 618 -12.01 7.58 -19.88
C PRO A 618 -12.58 7.64 -21.31
N PRO A 619 -13.45 6.70 -21.74
CA PRO A 619 -13.77 6.53 -23.16
C PRO A 619 -14.33 7.80 -23.83
N SER A 620 -15.24 8.51 -23.15
CA SER A 620 -15.84 9.72 -23.72
C SER A 620 -14.91 10.93 -23.73
N TRP A 621 -14.04 11.09 -22.74
CA TRP A 621 -13.07 12.19 -22.70
C TRP A 621 -11.85 11.95 -23.58
N TRP A 622 -11.43 10.70 -23.77
CA TRP A 622 -10.30 10.34 -24.61
C TRP A 622 -10.65 10.24 -26.10
N ASN A 623 -11.79 9.58 -26.40
CA ASN A 623 -12.36 9.45 -27.74
C ASN A 623 -11.33 9.02 -28.80
N GLU A 624 -10.63 7.90 -28.57
CA GLU A 624 -9.65 7.35 -29.53
C GLU A 624 -8.51 8.34 -29.86
N GLY A 625 -8.15 9.20 -28.91
CA GLY A 625 -7.11 10.22 -29.05
C GLY A 625 -7.60 11.57 -29.61
N ARG A 626 -8.90 11.72 -29.88
CA ARG A 626 -9.49 12.98 -30.36
C ARG A 626 -9.74 14.01 -29.25
N GLY A 627 -9.77 13.59 -27.98
CA GLY A 627 -10.00 14.45 -26.83
C GLY A 627 -8.73 15.11 -26.25
N TRP A 628 -8.91 16.29 -25.63
CA TRP A 628 -7.82 17.14 -25.14
C TRP A 628 -8.27 18.08 -24.01
N VAL A 629 -7.30 18.66 -23.29
CA VAL A 629 -7.50 19.70 -22.27
C VAL A 629 -6.71 20.95 -22.65
N SER A 630 -7.28 22.14 -22.46
CA SER A 630 -6.53 23.39 -22.55
C SER A 630 -6.91 24.40 -21.48
N VAL A 631 -5.96 25.26 -21.16
CA VAL A 631 -6.07 26.34 -20.18
C VAL A 631 -5.50 27.61 -20.82
N LYS A 632 -6.30 28.65 -20.99
CA LYS A 632 -5.93 29.84 -21.78
C LYS A 632 -6.40 31.15 -21.14
N GLU A 633 -5.50 32.13 -21.08
CA GLU A 633 -5.88 33.51 -20.75
C GLU A 633 -6.67 34.14 -21.90
N GLU A 634 -7.83 34.71 -21.56
CA GLU A 634 -8.68 35.45 -22.50
C GLU A 634 -8.95 36.86 -21.98
N LEU A 635 -8.97 37.84 -22.89
CA LEU A 635 -9.57 39.15 -22.63
C LEU A 635 -11.10 39.02 -22.64
N LYS A 636 -11.78 39.59 -21.63
CA LYS A 636 -13.23 39.66 -21.62
C LYS A 636 -13.70 40.59 -22.74
N LYS A 637 -14.66 40.14 -23.56
CA LYS A 637 -15.12 40.83 -24.80
C LYS A 637 -15.41 42.33 -24.66
N ASN A 638 -15.76 42.82 -23.45
CA ASN A 638 -16.05 44.23 -23.15
C ASN A 638 -15.28 44.82 -21.93
N LYS A 639 -14.16 44.23 -21.47
CA LYS A 639 -13.40 44.75 -20.29
C LYS A 639 -11.88 44.57 -20.44
N LYS A 640 -11.09 45.48 -19.85
CA LYS A 640 -9.62 45.36 -19.69
C LYS A 640 -9.18 44.26 -18.70
N GLN A 641 -10.10 43.43 -18.19
CA GLN A 641 -9.82 42.33 -17.26
C GLN A 641 -9.64 41.03 -18.04
N LYS A 642 -8.67 40.21 -17.65
CA LYS A 642 -8.57 38.84 -18.18
C LYS A 642 -9.45 37.88 -17.39
N ARG A 643 -9.55 36.66 -17.91
CA ARG A 643 -10.04 35.46 -17.24
C ARG A 643 -9.20 34.28 -17.71
N LEU A 644 -9.23 33.17 -16.97
CA LEU A 644 -8.63 31.92 -17.39
C LEU A 644 -9.71 30.94 -17.82
N LEU A 645 -9.82 30.66 -19.12
CA LEU A 645 -10.72 29.63 -19.63
C LEU A 645 -10.06 28.25 -19.48
N PHE A 646 -10.75 27.32 -18.82
CA PHE A 646 -10.49 25.89 -18.89
C PHE A 646 -11.41 25.26 -19.94
N THR A 647 -10.91 24.26 -20.66
CA THR A 647 -11.71 23.43 -21.59
C THR A 647 -11.20 22.01 -21.54
N ALA A 648 -12.09 21.06 -21.25
CA ALA A 648 -11.90 19.64 -21.55
C ALA A 648 -12.84 19.28 -22.70
N ALA A 649 -12.30 18.77 -23.80
CA ALA A 649 -13.02 18.45 -25.02
C ALA A 649 -12.94 16.95 -25.30
N GLY A 650 -14.08 16.34 -25.61
CA GLY A 650 -14.18 14.96 -26.07
C GLY A 650 -13.90 14.80 -27.57
N GLY A 651 -13.86 15.88 -28.35
CA GLY A 651 -13.64 15.84 -29.80
C GLY A 651 -14.82 15.29 -30.61
N PRO A 652 -14.74 15.38 -31.95
CA PRO A 652 -15.82 15.00 -32.85
C PRO A 652 -16.14 13.51 -32.79
N ARG A 653 -17.42 13.17 -33.00
CA ARG A 653 -17.89 11.78 -33.12
C ARG A 653 -19.29 11.69 -33.71
N LYS A 654 -19.65 10.46 -34.07
CA LYS A 654 -21.01 10.00 -34.30
C LYS A 654 -21.51 9.26 -33.04
N ILE A 655 -22.77 9.46 -32.68
CA ILE A 655 -23.44 8.85 -31.52
C ILE A 655 -24.67 8.12 -32.06
N ARG A 656 -24.76 6.80 -31.85
CA ARG A 656 -25.87 5.98 -32.35
C ARG A 656 -27.11 6.14 -31.49
N ALA A 657 -28.29 5.93 -32.07
CA ALA A 657 -29.54 5.87 -31.31
C ALA A 657 -29.44 4.83 -30.18
N GLY A 658 -29.76 5.24 -28.95
CA GLY A 658 -29.67 4.42 -27.74
C GLY A 658 -28.29 4.39 -27.07
N GLU A 659 -27.22 4.90 -27.70
CA GLU A 659 -25.86 4.92 -27.16
C GLU A 659 -25.74 5.89 -25.97
N GLU A 660 -24.97 5.49 -24.95
CA GLU A 660 -24.72 6.26 -23.73
C GLU A 660 -23.23 6.61 -23.62
N LEU A 661 -22.94 7.89 -23.34
CA LEU A 661 -21.60 8.43 -23.16
C LEU A 661 -21.47 9.02 -21.75
N HIS A 662 -20.39 8.67 -21.05
CA HIS A 662 -20.09 9.09 -19.68
C HIS A 662 -18.99 10.15 -19.64
N PHE A 663 -19.32 11.36 -19.18
CA PHE A 663 -18.41 12.51 -19.08
C PHE A 663 -18.14 12.87 -17.61
N ASP A 664 -17.77 11.87 -16.83
CA ASP A 664 -17.66 11.99 -15.37
C ASP A 664 -16.43 12.84 -14.98
N PHE A 665 -16.55 13.60 -13.90
CA PHE A 665 -15.43 14.35 -13.33
C PHE A 665 -15.58 14.59 -11.83
N ASN A 666 -14.45 14.71 -11.15
CA ASN A 666 -14.38 15.06 -9.73
C ASN A 666 -13.78 16.45 -9.55
N LEU A 667 -14.22 17.16 -8.51
CA LEU A 667 -13.62 18.39 -8.01
C LEU A 667 -13.12 18.21 -6.57
N LEU A 668 -11.97 18.82 -6.25
CA LEU A 668 -11.53 19.05 -4.87
C LEU A 668 -11.42 20.55 -4.62
N LEU A 669 -12.22 21.07 -3.69
CA LEU A 669 -12.25 22.50 -3.37
C LEU A 669 -11.21 22.84 -2.30
N THR A 670 -10.13 23.53 -2.69
CA THR A 670 -8.97 23.83 -1.84
C THR A 670 -8.96 25.29 -1.35
N PRO A 671 -8.46 25.61 -0.13
CA PRO A 671 -7.93 24.71 0.90
C PRO A 671 -8.98 23.79 1.54
N PHE A 672 -8.54 22.70 2.19
CA PHE A 672 -9.45 21.78 2.87
C PHE A 672 -9.77 22.21 4.30
N LYS A 673 -8.77 22.71 5.03
CA LYS A 673 -8.84 23.09 6.45
C LYS A 673 -7.82 24.20 6.76
N PRO A 674 -7.92 24.90 7.90
CA PRO A 674 -6.87 25.83 8.32
C PRO A 674 -5.58 25.08 8.66
N THR A 675 -4.43 25.62 8.26
CA THR A 675 -3.12 25.25 8.78
C THR A 675 -3.04 25.59 10.29
N ASN A 676 -2.21 24.85 11.02
CA ASN A 676 -1.95 25.12 12.44
C ASN A 676 -0.44 25.24 12.69
N PRO A 677 0.17 26.42 12.44
CA PRO A 677 1.60 26.64 12.67
C PRO A 677 2.03 26.36 14.12
N GLY A 678 1.15 26.61 15.09
CA GLY A 678 1.43 26.37 16.51
C GLY A 678 1.64 24.89 16.84
N LYS A 679 0.76 24.01 16.32
CA LYS A 679 0.93 22.55 16.35
C LYS A 679 2.14 22.11 15.51
N HIS A 680 2.32 22.72 14.33
CA HIS A 680 3.40 22.36 13.41
C HIS A 680 4.79 22.48 14.05
N PHE A 681 5.08 23.60 14.71
CA PHE A 681 6.37 23.88 15.36
C PHE A 681 6.58 23.20 16.73
N SER A 682 5.52 22.75 17.40
CA SER A 682 5.62 22.06 18.70
C SER A 682 5.80 20.55 18.57
N GLU A 683 5.36 19.95 17.46
CA GLU A 683 5.60 18.54 17.12
C GLU A 683 6.97 18.36 16.46
N ARG A 684 7.88 17.69 17.16
CA ARG A 684 9.29 17.49 16.81
C ARG A 684 9.55 16.03 16.50
N TYR A 685 9.89 15.75 15.24
CA TYR A 685 9.94 14.40 14.71
C TYR A 685 11.30 13.71 14.89
N TYR A 686 11.26 12.44 15.31
CA TYR A 686 12.35 11.49 15.28
C TYR A 686 11.96 10.27 14.43
N HIS A 687 12.60 10.11 13.28
CA HIS A 687 12.27 9.14 12.23
C HIS A 687 13.20 7.93 12.26
N ALA A 688 13.24 7.24 13.41
CA ALA A 688 13.93 5.96 13.57
C ALA A 688 13.46 5.24 14.85
N TYR A 689 13.63 3.92 14.88
CA TYR A 689 13.51 3.11 16.09
C TYR A 689 14.83 3.13 16.87
N LYS A 690 14.81 3.68 18.09
CA LYS A 690 15.96 3.90 18.98
C LYS A 690 15.55 3.85 20.46
N PRO A 691 16.49 3.73 21.41
CA PRO A 691 16.19 3.89 22.84
C PRO A 691 15.48 5.20 23.13
N LEU A 692 14.44 5.17 23.97
CA LEU A 692 13.57 6.32 24.20
C LEU A 692 14.28 7.46 24.94
N GLU A 693 15.31 7.16 25.73
CA GLU A 693 16.18 8.12 26.40
C GLU A 693 16.97 8.95 25.39
N GLU A 694 17.50 8.32 24.34
CA GLU A 694 18.23 8.99 23.25
C GLU A 694 17.31 9.95 22.48
N ILE A 695 16.08 9.49 22.19
CA ILE A 695 15.06 10.27 21.49
C ILE A 695 14.64 11.47 22.34
N ALA A 696 14.29 11.27 23.62
CA ALA A 696 13.86 12.34 24.52
C ALA A 696 14.98 13.38 24.74
N ALA A 697 16.23 12.94 24.87
CA ALA A 697 17.39 13.83 24.99
C ALA A 697 17.64 14.70 23.74
N SER A 698 17.11 14.32 22.57
CA SER A 698 17.16 15.14 21.36
C SER A 698 16.17 16.31 21.34
N GLY A 699 15.19 16.33 22.25
CA GLY A 699 14.08 17.28 22.26
C GLY A 699 12.92 16.93 21.31
N ALA A 700 12.95 15.74 20.68
CA ALA A 700 11.85 15.22 19.88
C ALA A 700 10.68 14.70 20.76
N ASN A 701 9.45 14.75 20.23
CA ASN A 701 8.24 14.30 20.92
C ASN A 701 7.25 13.49 20.04
N VAL A 702 7.56 13.30 18.75
CA VAL A 702 6.83 12.38 17.85
C VAL A 702 7.83 11.42 17.21
N ILE A 703 7.58 10.12 17.34
CA ILE A 703 8.43 9.04 16.80
C ILE A 703 7.72 8.41 15.61
N ASN A 704 8.43 8.28 14.49
CA ASN A 704 8.02 7.44 13.37
C ASN A 704 8.92 6.19 13.32
N VAL A 705 8.32 5.01 13.44
CA VAL A 705 8.99 3.72 13.37
C VAL A 705 8.71 3.06 12.02
N HIS A 706 9.75 2.82 11.24
CA HIS A 706 9.65 2.13 9.97
C HIS A 706 9.31 0.63 10.15
N HIS A 707 8.94 -0.05 9.06
CA HIS A 707 9.00 -1.52 9.05
C HIS A 707 10.48 -1.99 9.08
N ALA A 708 10.73 -3.30 9.18
CA ALA A 708 12.06 -3.89 9.37
C ALA A 708 12.74 -3.47 10.70
N THR A 709 11.94 -3.32 11.76
CA THR A 709 12.39 -3.03 13.13
C THR A 709 11.88 -4.09 14.11
N ASP A 710 12.49 -4.23 15.29
CA ASP A 710 12.14 -5.30 16.26
C ASP A 710 10.66 -5.30 16.68
N ILE A 711 10.03 -4.13 16.69
CA ILE A 711 8.62 -3.97 17.05
C ILE A 711 7.67 -3.95 15.84
N ASN A 712 8.17 -3.63 14.65
CA ASN A 712 7.41 -3.64 13.40
C ASN A 712 8.24 -4.33 12.29
N PRO A 713 8.46 -5.65 12.36
CA PRO A 713 9.44 -6.31 11.48
C PRO A 713 8.95 -6.40 10.03
N TYR A 714 7.69 -6.77 9.81
CA TYR A 714 7.20 -7.19 8.51
C TYR A 714 6.35 -6.12 7.82
N ILE A 715 6.60 -5.89 6.53
CA ILE A 715 5.97 -4.80 5.78
C ILE A 715 4.44 -4.99 5.72
N ASN A 716 3.73 -3.97 6.22
CA ASN A 716 2.27 -3.91 6.33
C ASN A 716 1.60 -5.07 7.09
N TYR A 717 2.33 -5.81 7.94
CA TYR A 717 1.76 -6.86 8.79
C TYR A 717 2.22 -6.73 10.27
N PRO A 718 1.76 -5.69 10.99
CA PRO A 718 2.23 -5.32 12.34
C PRO A 718 1.78 -6.26 13.48
N PHE A 719 1.28 -7.46 13.16
CA PHE A 719 0.54 -8.31 14.11
C PHE A 719 1.34 -9.47 14.70
N LEU A 720 2.60 -9.64 14.27
CA LEU A 720 3.46 -10.71 14.74
C LEU A 720 4.33 -10.34 15.95
N GLN A 721 4.38 -9.06 16.35
CA GLN A 721 5.10 -8.58 17.55
C GLN A 721 4.31 -7.51 18.37
N PRO A 722 2.97 -7.64 18.54
CA PRO A 722 2.14 -6.57 19.10
C PRO A 722 2.49 -6.25 20.56
N GLU A 723 2.94 -7.23 21.34
CA GLU A 723 3.34 -7.07 22.74
C GLU A 723 4.61 -6.22 22.88
N LYS A 724 5.62 -6.46 22.02
CA LYS A 724 6.84 -5.65 21.99
C LYS A 724 6.55 -4.22 21.53
N MET A 725 5.70 -4.07 20.51
CA MET A 725 5.24 -2.76 20.06
C MET A 725 4.52 -2.02 21.20
N LYS A 726 3.60 -2.68 21.91
CA LYS A 726 2.90 -2.09 23.05
C LYS A 726 3.87 -1.67 24.15
N ALA A 727 4.81 -2.54 24.52
CA ALA A 727 5.78 -2.25 25.58
C ALA A 727 6.68 -1.04 25.25
N TYR A 728 7.02 -0.82 23.97
CA TYR A 728 7.74 0.39 23.54
C TYR A 728 6.84 1.63 23.57
N ILE A 729 5.60 1.52 23.08
CA ILE A 729 4.64 2.64 23.05
C ILE A 729 4.22 3.09 24.46
N ASP A 730 3.94 2.16 25.37
CA ASP A 730 3.62 2.46 26.77
C ASP A 730 4.76 3.25 27.45
N GLN A 731 6.02 2.86 27.20
CA GLN A 731 7.20 3.57 27.71
C GLN A 731 7.41 4.95 27.05
N ALA A 732 7.04 5.10 25.78
CA ALA A 732 7.07 6.37 25.08
C ALA A 732 6.01 7.34 25.65
N HIS A 733 4.78 6.84 25.89
CA HIS A 733 3.69 7.59 26.51
C HIS A 733 4.05 8.09 27.92
N GLN A 734 4.71 7.25 28.74
CA GLN A 734 5.22 7.63 30.06
C GLN A 734 6.24 8.80 30.02
N ARG A 735 6.89 9.02 28.86
CA ARG A 735 7.83 10.12 28.61
C ARG A 735 7.19 11.30 27.85
N GLY A 736 5.89 11.26 27.58
CA GLY A 736 5.17 12.28 26.81
C GLY A 736 5.42 12.24 25.29
N LEU A 737 5.96 11.14 24.78
CA LEU A 737 6.29 10.93 23.36
C LEU A 737 5.13 10.21 22.66
N LYS A 738 4.76 10.65 21.45
CA LYS A 738 3.84 9.90 20.56
C LYS A 738 4.60 8.93 19.67
N VAL A 739 4.01 7.79 19.33
CA VAL A 739 4.60 6.79 18.43
C VAL A 739 3.66 6.43 17.28
N LYS A 740 4.21 6.47 16.06
CA LYS A 740 3.57 6.08 14.81
C LYS A 740 4.37 4.99 14.13
N ILE A 741 3.72 4.16 13.34
CA ILE A 741 4.37 3.10 12.56
C ILE A 741 4.16 3.29 11.06
N TYR A 742 5.10 2.77 10.27
CA TYR A 742 4.86 2.41 8.87
C TYR A 742 3.74 1.37 8.82
N TYR A 743 2.58 1.75 8.28
CA TYR A 743 1.48 0.83 8.02
C TYR A 743 0.58 1.41 6.91
N THR A 744 0.68 0.81 5.72
CA THR A 744 -0.12 1.10 4.52
C THR A 744 -0.64 -0.24 3.96
N ILE A 745 -1.14 -0.26 2.72
CA ILE A 745 -1.60 -1.48 2.03
C ILE A 745 -1.16 -1.61 0.58
N ARG A 746 -0.10 -0.91 0.15
CA ARG A 746 0.51 -1.13 -1.19
C ARG A 746 0.99 -2.58 -1.36
N GLU A 747 1.58 -3.10 -0.29
CA GLU A 747 2.26 -4.39 -0.23
C GLU A 747 1.73 -5.22 0.94
N LEU A 748 1.87 -6.55 0.86
CA LEU A 748 1.66 -7.46 1.98
C LEU A 748 2.83 -8.43 2.10
N SER A 749 3.40 -8.54 3.31
CA SER A 749 4.41 -9.53 3.67
C SER A 749 3.95 -10.98 3.43
N ASN A 750 4.87 -11.84 2.98
CA ASN A 750 4.67 -13.30 2.96
C ASN A 750 4.45 -13.92 4.35
N ARG A 751 4.68 -13.19 5.44
CA ARG A 751 4.41 -13.63 6.82
C ARG A 751 2.95 -13.48 7.25
N ALA A 752 2.07 -12.95 6.41
CA ALA A 752 0.65 -12.79 6.73
C ALA A 752 -0.04 -14.16 6.94
N ALA A 753 -0.68 -14.37 8.10
CA ALA A 753 -1.36 -15.63 8.41
C ALA A 753 -2.49 -15.95 7.42
N GLU A 754 -3.14 -14.91 6.90
CA GLU A 754 -4.24 -14.98 5.94
C GLU A 754 -3.78 -15.21 4.48
N LEU A 755 -2.48 -15.24 4.17
CA LEU A 755 -1.93 -15.16 2.80
C LEU A 755 -2.58 -16.15 1.82
N PHE A 756 -2.70 -17.43 2.17
CA PHE A 756 -3.29 -18.45 1.29
C PHE A 756 -4.82 -18.33 1.18
N VAL A 757 -5.48 -17.72 2.18
CA VAL A 757 -6.90 -17.35 2.08
C VAL A 757 -7.06 -16.26 1.04
N LEU A 758 -6.28 -15.18 1.14
CA LEU A 758 -6.29 -14.06 0.19
C LEU A 758 -5.96 -14.54 -1.23
N LYS A 759 -5.00 -15.46 -1.36
CA LYS A 759 -4.64 -16.10 -2.64
C LYS A 759 -5.81 -16.87 -3.27
N SER A 760 -6.63 -17.55 -2.47
CA SER A 760 -7.80 -18.28 -2.95
C SER A 760 -8.94 -17.41 -3.49
N LEU A 761 -8.89 -16.09 -3.24
CA LEU A 761 -9.84 -15.11 -3.77
C LEU A 761 -9.53 -14.68 -5.21
N GLY A 762 -8.47 -15.26 -5.82
CA GLY A 762 -7.95 -14.87 -7.12
C GLY A 762 -7.35 -13.46 -7.08
N ASN A 763 -7.48 -12.74 -8.19
CA ASN A 763 -6.90 -11.40 -8.36
C ASN A 763 -7.74 -10.28 -7.69
N GLU A 764 -8.55 -10.62 -6.67
CA GLU A 764 -9.30 -9.65 -5.87
C GLU A 764 -8.35 -8.83 -5.00
N ILE A 765 -7.44 -9.51 -4.29
CA ILE A 765 -6.57 -8.88 -3.28
C ILE A 765 -5.18 -8.58 -3.82
N PHE A 766 -4.55 -9.54 -4.51
CA PHE A 766 -3.24 -9.37 -5.14
C PHE A 766 -3.39 -8.97 -6.60
N THR A 767 -2.50 -8.10 -7.09
CA THR A 767 -2.47 -7.76 -8.52
C THR A 767 -1.91 -8.94 -9.31
N ASP A 768 -2.55 -9.28 -10.42
CA ASP A 768 -2.05 -10.31 -11.32
C ASP A 768 -0.65 -9.97 -11.87
N GLY A 769 0.18 -10.97 -12.11
CA GLY A 769 1.55 -10.75 -12.51
C GLY A 769 2.36 -12.04 -12.72
N PRO A 770 3.58 -11.91 -13.24
CA PRO A 770 4.42 -13.03 -13.67
C PRO A 770 5.00 -13.86 -12.52
N GLY A 771 4.77 -13.47 -11.26
CA GLY A 771 5.46 -14.04 -10.11
C GLY A 771 6.93 -13.62 -10.02
N GLY A 772 7.76 -14.43 -9.36
CA GLY A 772 9.20 -14.18 -9.18
C GLY A 772 9.56 -13.68 -7.77
N GLY A 773 10.55 -12.80 -7.67
CA GLY A 773 11.04 -12.32 -6.37
C GLY A 773 11.90 -13.36 -5.64
N TYR A 774 11.85 -13.35 -4.31
CA TYR A 774 12.60 -14.28 -3.45
C TYR A 774 12.13 -15.73 -3.60
N SER A 775 13.00 -16.70 -3.27
CA SER A 775 12.77 -18.14 -3.44
C SER A 775 11.44 -18.60 -2.85
N TRP A 776 11.13 -18.19 -1.63
CA TRP A 776 9.87 -18.51 -0.95
C TRP A 776 8.62 -18.16 -1.79
N LEU A 777 8.58 -17.00 -2.44
CA LEU A 777 7.43 -16.61 -3.27
C LEU A 777 7.32 -17.51 -4.53
N GLN A 778 8.44 -17.93 -5.10
CA GLN A 778 8.47 -18.81 -6.27
C GLN A 778 8.09 -20.27 -5.92
N GLU A 779 8.49 -20.74 -4.74
CA GLU A 779 8.22 -22.10 -4.26
C GLU A 779 6.76 -22.26 -3.79
N HIS A 780 6.27 -21.32 -2.97
CA HIS A 780 4.99 -21.46 -2.27
C HIS A 780 3.82 -20.69 -2.91
N LEU A 781 4.07 -19.51 -3.51
CA LEU A 781 3.00 -18.67 -4.09
C LEU A 781 2.92 -18.77 -5.63
N ARG A 782 4.05 -19.11 -6.27
CA ARG A 782 4.24 -19.49 -7.69
C ARG A 782 3.89 -18.42 -8.73
N SER A 783 2.60 -18.18 -9.01
CA SER A 783 2.10 -17.33 -10.11
C SER A 783 1.05 -16.33 -9.65
N ASN A 784 0.59 -15.42 -10.53
CA ASN A 784 -0.51 -14.47 -10.26
C ASN A 784 -0.25 -13.61 -9.01
N TYR A 785 0.90 -12.96 -9.00
CA TYR A 785 1.27 -11.86 -8.12
C TYR A 785 2.37 -11.03 -8.80
N ILE A 786 2.56 -9.80 -8.33
CA ILE A 786 3.76 -8.99 -8.58
C ILE A 786 4.58 -9.01 -7.28
N ALA A 787 5.87 -9.32 -7.37
CA ALA A 787 6.78 -9.26 -6.23
C ALA A 787 7.06 -7.80 -5.85
N GLY A 788 6.91 -7.48 -4.57
CA GLY A 788 7.19 -6.16 -3.99
C GLY A 788 8.56 -6.10 -3.31
N TRP A 789 8.66 -5.24 -2.30
CA TRP A 789 9.85 -5.06 -1.48
C TRP A 789 10.30 -6.34 -0.76
N PHE A 790 11.61 -6.50 -0.64
CA PHE A 790 12.27 -7.57 0.12
C PHE A 790 13.18 -7.01 1.20
N VAL A 791 13.12 -7.60 2.40
CA VAL A 791 14.07 -7.35 3.51
C VAL A 791 14.93 -8.61 3.70
N PRO A 792 16.19 -8.63 3.19
CA PRO A 792 17.04 -9.82 3.25
C PRO A 792 17.24 -10.36 4.66
N GLU A 793 17.45 -9.48 5.63
CA GLU A 793 17.77 -9.83 7.02
C GLU A 793 16.61 -10.52 7.74
N LEU A 794 15.38 -10.40 7.22
CA LEU A 794 14.16 -11.02 7.76
C LEU A 794 13.56 -12.09 6.82
N LYS A 795 14.12 -12.23 5.61
CA LYS A 795 13.50 -12.91 4.46
C LYS A 795 12.03 -12.51 4.23
N ASP A 796 11.71 -11.25 4.53
CA ASP A 796 10.36 -10.70 4.33
C ASP A 796 10.20 -10.37 2.84
N ALA A 797 9.36 -11.12 2.13
CA ALA A 797 9.17 -11.00 0.69
C ALA A 797 7.73 -10.61 0.40
N ALA A 798 7.51 -9.35 0.03
CA ALA A 798 6.18 -8.81 -0.13
C ALA A 798 5.57 -9.08 -1.51
N VAL A 799 4.25 -8.98 -1.60
CA VAL A 799 3.47 -8.98 -2.85
C VAL A 799 2.62 -7.73 -2.99
N ILE A 800 2.40 -7.27 -4.22
CA ILE A 800 1.63 -6.05 -4.52
C ILE A 800 0.12 -6.32 -4.48
N ASN A 801 -0.60 -5.49 -3.73
CA ASN A 801 -2.06 -5.55 -3.63
C ASN A 801 -2.74 -4.84 -4.82
N SER A 802 -3.99 -5.20 -5.13
CA SER A 802 -4.80 -4.66 -6.24
C SER A 802 -5.23 -3.20 -6.08
N GLY A 803 -5.10 -2.67 -4.86
CA GLY A 803 -5.27 -1.26 -4.48
C GLY A 803 -6.71 -0.80 -4.22
N MET A 804 -7.73 -1.59 -4.57
CA MET A 804 -9.16 -1.26 -4.35
C MET A 804 -9.98 -2.53 -4.10
N SER A 805 -9.79 -3.16 -2.93
CA SER A 805 -10.44 -4.42 -2.57
C SER A 805 -10.84 -4.48 -1.09
N ARG A 806 -11.60 -5.50 -0.68
CA ARG A 806 -12.05 -5.61 0.70
C ARG A 806 -10.93 -5.86 1.73
N TRP A 807 -9.68 -6.06 1.28
CA TRP A 807 -8.50 -5.97 2.15
C TRP A 807 -8.42 -4.64 2.91
N HIS A 808 -9.03 -3.57 2.37
CA HIS A 808 -9.10 -2.28 3.06
C HIS A 808 -9.95 -2.39 4.33
N ASN A 809 -10.98 -3.23 4.37
CA ASN A 809 -11.77 -3.48 5.57
C ASN A 809 -10.90 -4.13 6.66
N TYR A 810 -10.07 -5.10 6.27
CA TYR A 810 -9.05 -5.71 7.15
C TYR A 810 -8.05 -4.68 7.69
N TYR A 811 -7.56 -3.77 6.84
CA TYR A 811 -6.66 -2.69 7.26
C TYR A 811 -7.31 -1.71 8.25
N ILE A 812 -8.57 -1.33 8.03
CA ILE A 812 -9.30 -0.41 8.91
C ILE A 812 -9.58 -1.06 10.29
N GLU A 813 -9.95 -2.35 10.33
CA GLU A 813 -10.08 -3.09 11.59
C GLU A 813 -8.73 -3.33 12.27
N GLY A 814 -7.69 -3.68 11.50
CA GLY A 814 -6.33 -3.85 11.99
C GLY A 814 -5.79 -2.58 12.65
N LEU A 815 -6.00 -1.42 12.02
CA LEU A 815 -5.71 -0.11 12.59
C LEU A 815 -6.50 0.14 13.88
N ALA A 816 -7.80 -0.18 13.89
CA ALA A 816 -8.65 -0.04 15.07
C ALA A 816 -8.18 -0.93 16.24
N TRP A 817 -7.76 -2.16 15.94
CA TRP A 817 -7.21 -3.11 16.90
C TRP A 817 -5.88 -2.61 17.49
N LEU A 818 -4.95 -2.12 16.66
CA LEU A 818 -3.70 -1.49 17.12
C LEU A 818 -3.96 -0.26 18.01
N CYS A 819 -4.95 0.56 17.66
CA CYS A 819 -5.36 1.70 18.48
C CYS A 819 -5.90 1.28 19.85
N ARG A 820 -6.73 0.23 19.92
CA ARG A 820 -7.30 -0.27 21.18
C ARG A 820 -6.26 -0.96 22.07
N HIS A 821 -5.47 -1.87 21.50
CA HIS A 821 -4.64 -2.82 22.26
C HIS A 821 -3.17 -2.43 22.38
N VAL A 822 -2.61 -1.77 21.37
CA VAL A 822 -1.16 -1.53 21.27
C VAL A 822 -0.77 -0.09 21.63
N GLY A 823 -1.70 0.87 21.49
CA GLY A 823 -1.48 2.25 21.92
C GLY A 823 -1.20 3.27 20.81
N LEU A 824 -1.18 2.82 19.55
CA LEU A 824 -0.66 3.56 18.40
C LEU A 824 -1.20 5.00 18.23
N ASP A 825 -0.33 6.01 18.15
CA ASP A 825 -0.70 7.43 18.01
C ASP A 825 -0.85 7.90 16.55
N GLY A 826 -0.95 6.98 15.61
CA GLY A 826 -1.19 7.24 14.20
C GLY A 826 -0.20 6.59 13.26
N LEU A 827 -0.08 7.17 12.06
CA LEU A 827 0.49 6.51 10.89
C LEU A 827 1.62 7.32 10.26
N TYR A 828 2.63 6.58 9.79
CA TYR A 828 3.54 7.01 8.75
C TYR A 828 3.16 6.30 7.46
N LEU A 829 2.76 7.06 6.44
CA LEU A 829 2.40 6.54 5.12
C LEU A 829 3.51 6.87 4.13
N ASP A 830 4.13 5.85 3.58
CA ASP A 830 5.09 5.93 2.48
C ASP A 830 4.36 5.55 1.20
N ASP A 831 3.95 6.57 0.45
CA ASP A 831 3.02 6.48 -0.67
C ASP A 831 1.64 5.84 -0.31
N VAL A 832 0.62 6.02 -1.17
CA VAL A 832 -0.75 5.54 -0.89
C VAL A 832 -1.38 4.83 -2.09
N ALA A 833 -1.58 3.52 -1.93
CA ALA A 833 -2.21 2.65 -2.94
C ALA A 833 -3.75 2.64 -2.90
N PHE A 834 -4.37 3.23 -1.87
CA PHE A 834 -5.82 3.27 -1.66
C PHE A 834 -6.45 4.63 -1.95
N ASP A 835 -7.77 4.69 -1.87
CA ASP A 835 -8.62 5.83 -2.23
C ASP A 835 -8.99 6.72 -1.02
N ARG A 836 -9.63 7.86 -1.30
CA ARG A 836 -10.11 8.79 -0.25
C ARG A 836 -11.12 8.20 0.73
N VAL A 837 -11.95 7.22 0.36
CA VAL A 837 -12.89 6.57 1.31
C VAL A 837 -12.12 5.79 2.35
N THR A 838 -11.12 5.02 1.93
CA THR A 838 -10.26 4.26 2.84
C THR A 838 -9.48 5.20 3.77
N MET A 839 -8.97 6.33 3.24
CA MET A 839 -8.31 7.35 4.07
C MET A 839 -9.27 8.01 5.08
N LYS A 840 -10.49 8.36 4.66
CA LYS A 840 -11.55 8.89 5.53
C LYS A 840 -11.88 7.93 6.66
N ARG A 841 -12.00 6.63 6.38
CA ARG A 841 -12.23 5.57 7.37
C ARG A 841 -11.07 5.46 8.36
N ALA A 842 -9.83 5.52 7.88
CA ALA A 842 -8.65 5.49 8.73
C ALA A 842 -8.61 6.68 9.70
N ARG A 843 -8.92 7.90 9.22
CA ARG A 843 -9.00 9.11 10.07
C ARG A 843 -10.13 9.04 11.09
N LYS A 844 -11.29 8.48 10.75
CA LYS A 844 -12.41 8.23 11.68
C LYS A 844 -12.02 7.24 12.78
N VAL A 845 -11.41 6.10 12.43
CA VAL A 845 -10.94 5.09 13.39
C VAL A 845 -9.90 5.67 14.34
N LEU A 846 -8.91 6.37 13.79
CA LEU A 846 -7.87 7.04 14.56
C LEU A 846 -8.45 8.09 15.51
N GLU A 847 -9.41 8.91 15.07
CA GLU A 847 -10.05 9.89 15.96
C GLU A 847 -10.90 9.23 17.05
N LYS A 848 -11.65 8.16 16.71
CA LYS A 848 -12.53 7.45 17.65
C LYS A 848 -11.78 6.78 18.79
N TYR A 849 -10.63 6.16 18.50
CA TYR A 849 -9.89 5.35 19.49
C TYR A 849 -8.62 6.03 20.02
N ARG A 850 -8.07 7.01 19.29
CA ARG A 850 -6.84 7.75 19.64
C ARG A 850 -6.97 9.25 19.26
N PRO A 851 -7.85 10.03 19.91
CA PRO A 851 -8.00 11.46 19.64
C PRO A 851 -6.67 12.21 19.61
N GLY A 852 -6.46 13.07 18.60
CA GLY A 852 -5.19 13.79 18.44
C GLY A 852 -4.01 12.95 17.92
N SER A 853 -4.26 11.73 17.45
CA SER A 853 -3.34 10.94 16.61
C SER A 853 -3.02 11.65 15.29
N LEU A 854 -1.84 11.39 14.73
CA LEU A 854 -1.29 12.10 13.57
C LEU A 854 -1.07 11.18 12.38
N ILE A 855 -1.32 11.65 11.15
CA ILE A 855 -0.95 10.92 9.92
C ILE A 855 0.05 11.76 9.12
N ASP A 856 1.21 11.20 8.83
CA ASP A 856 2.13 11.78 7.84
C ASP A 856 1.96 11.11 6.49
N LEU A 857 2.05 11.90 5.41
CA LEU A 857 2.28 11.38 4.07
C LEU A 857 3.69 11.72 3.59
N HIS A 858 4.45 10.68 3.28
CA HIS A 858 5.70 10.72 2.54
C HIS A 858 5.48 10.20 1.11
N SER A 859 6.32 10.65 0.20
CA SER A 859 6.35 10.26 -1.22
C SER A 859 7.67 10.72 -1.82
N ALA A 860 8.26 9.90 -2.68
CA ALA A 860 9.27 10.33 -3.64
C ALA A 860 8.64 11.25 -4.72
N ASN A 861 9.46 11.99 -5.47
CA ASN A 861 8.97 12.84 -6.56
C ASN A 861 8.56 11.99 -7.77
N GLN A 862 7.25 11.75 -7.93
CA GLN A 862 6.72 10.92 -9.00
C GLN A 862 6.75 11.59 -10.39
N TYR A 863 7.27 12.82 -10.49
CA TYR A 863 7.44 13.54 -11.75
C TYR A 863 8.67 13.05 -12.55
N ASN A 864 8.76 11.73 -12.79
CA ASN A 864 9.88 11.11 -13.49
C ASN A 864 9.45 9.84 -14.28
N PRO A 865 10.29 9.29 -15.18
CA PRO A 865 9.94 8.16 -16.03
C PRO A 865 9.63 6.83 -15.32
N ARG A 866 10.03 6.67 -14.05
CA ARG A 866 9.78 5.44 -13.29
C ARG A 866 8.40 5.43 -12.61
N ASP A 867 7.84 6.62 -12.38
CA ASP A 867 6.66 6.83 -11.53
C ASP A 867 5.53 7.58 -12.28
N GLY A 868 5.63 7.64 -13.61
CA GLY A 868 4.53 8.04 -14.49
C GLY A 868 4.29 9.54 -14.66
N PHE A 869 5.24 10.41 -14.29
CA PHE A 869 5.12 11.88 -14.48
C PHE A 869 3.88 12.53 -13.81
N ALA A 870 3.45 12.00 -12.66
CA ALA A 870 2.44 12.64 -11.82
C ALA A 870 3.11 13.53 -10.76
N SER A 871 2.59 14.74 -10.52
CA SER A 871 3.00 15.54 -9.35
C SER A 871 2.48 14.86 -8.08
N SER A 872 3.36 14.47 -7.15
CA SER A 872 2.97 13.71 -5.94
C SER A 872 1.88 14.42 -5.11
N ALA A 873 1.96 15.75 -5.00
CA ALA A 873 0.95 16.56 -4.33
C ALA A 873 -0.43 16.52 -5.02
N ASN A 874 -0.48 16.38 -6.34
CA ASN A 874 -1.73 16.29 -7.11
C ASN A 874 -2.32 14.87 -7.05
N LEU A 875 -1.46 13.84 -7.14
CA LEU A 875 -1.83 12.43 -7.08
C LEU A 875 -2.50 12.05 -5.75
N TYR A 876 -2.01 12.64 -4.65
CA TYR A 876 -2.50 12.36 -3.30
C TYR A 876 -3.42 13.43 -2.72
N LEU A 877 -3.85 14.41 -3.53
CA LEU A 877 -4.62 15.56 -3.06
C LEU A 877 -5.94 15.17 -2.39
N GLU A 878 -6.56 14.06 -2.81
CA GLU A 878 -7.79 13.53 -2.21
C GLU A 878 -7.61 13.00 -0.77
N HIS A 879 -6.37 12.76 -0.34
CA HIS A 879 -6.03 12.32 1.03
C HIS A 879 -5.71 13.49 1.97
N PHE A 880 -5.36 14.66 1.41
CA PHE A 880 -4.93 15.84 2.17
C PHE A 880 -5.94 16.36 3.21
N PRO A 881 -7.28 16.23 3.04
CA PRO A 881 -8.23 16.50 4.11
C PRO A 881 -7.93 15.75 5.43
N TYR A 882 -7.42 14.53 5.33
CA TYR A 882 -7.40 13.55 6.41
C TYR A 882 -6.03 13.34 7.08
N ILE A 883 -4.95 13.82 6.47
CA ILE A 883 -3.58 13.76 7.03
C ILE A 883 -3.20 15.03 7.80
N ASP A 884 -2.14 14.97 8.60
CA ASP A 884 -1.66 16.09 9.43
C ASP A 884 -0.45 16.80 8.81
N ARG A 885 0.45 16.08 8.13
CA ARG A 885 1.73 16.63 7.64
C ARG A 885 2.20 15.98 6.34
N LEU A 886 2.94 16.74 5.53
CA LEU A 886 3.67 16.24 4.36
C LEU A 886 5.17 16.10 4.67
N TRP A 887 5.79 15.03 4.19
CA TRP A 887 7.24 14.84 4.23
C TRP A 887 7.73 14.33 2.87
N PHE A 888 7.52 15.12 1.83
CA PHE A 888 7.93 14.79 0.46
C PHE A 888 9.46 14.85 0.31
N GLY A 889 10.03 13.80 -0.29
CA GLY A 889 11.44 13.46 -0.10
C GLY A 889 12.26 13.21 -1.33
N GLU A 890 12.52 11.95 -1.66
CA GLU A 890 13.50 11.55 -2.68
C GLU A 890 13.23 12.26 -4.00
N TYR A 891 14.31 12.77 -4.60
CA TYR A 891 14.28 13.49 -5.88
C TYR A 891 13.50 14.82 -5.88
N PHE A 892 13.05 15.34 -4.73
CA PHE A 892 12.60 16.73 -4.63
C PHE A 892 13.79 17.69 -4.64
N ASP A 893 13.71 18.72 -5.49
CA ASP A 893 14.79 19.69 -5.69
C ASP A 893 14.54 20.98 -4.91
N TYR A 894 15.29 21.17 -3.83
CA TYR A 894 15.25 22.36 -2.98
C TYR A 894 15.96 23.59 -3.61
N ASN A 895 16.43 23.50 -4.86
CA ASN A 895 16.78 24.65 -5.70
C ASN A 895 15.68 25.09 -6.67
N SER A 896 14.56 24.36 -6.74
CA SER A 896 13.45 24.75 -7.59
C SER A 896 12.83 26.09 -7.14
N PRO A 897 12.19 26.84 -8.07
CA PRO A 897 11.58 28.15 -7.81
C PRO A 897 10.58 28.18 -6.63
N PRO A 898 10.37 29.34 -5.98
CA PRO A 898 9.58 29.43 -4.74
C PRO A 898 8.08 29.15 -4.91
N ASP A 899 7.56 29.23 -6.12
CA ASP A 899 6.21 28.79 -6.46
C ASP A 899 6.09 27.26 -6.57
N TYR A 900 7.14 26.55 -7.00
CA TYR A 900 7.20 25.08 -6.88
C TYR A 900 7.17 24.64 -5.41
N TRP A 901 7.95 25.32 -4.55
CA TRP A 901 7.90 25.09 -3.10
C TRP A 901 6.49 25.29 -2.55
N LEU A 902 5.84 26.41 -2.90
CA LEU A 902 4.50 26.74 -2.42
C LEU A 902 3.46 25.68 -2.86
N VAL A 903 3.48 25.27 -4.13
CA VAL A 903 2.44 24.42 -4.73
C VAL A 903 2.66 22.93 -4.49
N GLU A 904 3.88 22.40 -4.60
CA GLU A 904 4.12 20.95 -4.47
C GLU A 904 4.68 20.52 -3.11
N MET A 905 5.48 21.34 -2.43
CA MET A 905 6.25 20.89 -1.24
C MET A 905 5.68 21.39 0.10
N SER A 906 5.08 22.60 0.14
CA SER A 906 4.73 23.24 1.41
C SER A 906 3.44 22.70 2.07
N GLY A 907 2.50 22.18 1.28
CA GLY A 907 1.15 21.82 1.74
C GLY A 907 0.20 23.00 2.03
N ILE A 908 0.71 24.24 2.09
CA ILE A 908 -0.03 25.41 2.58
C ILE A 908 -1.30 25.73 1.75
N PRO A 909 -1.29 25.68 0.40
CA PRO A 909 -2.50 25.91 -0.41
C PRO A 909 -3.66 24.94 -0.15
N PHE A 910 -3.38 23.85 0.56
CA PHE A 910 -4.33 22.76 0.80
C PHE A 910 -4.76 22.66 2.27
N GLY A 911 -4.16 23.45 3.17
CA GLY A 911 -4.42 23.38 4.61
C GLY A 911 -3.50 22.47 5.40
N LEU A 912 -2.32 22.15 4.85
CA LEU A 912 -1.27 21.35 5.49
C LEU A 912 0.00 22.17 5.65
N MET A 913 0.97 21.60 6.37
CA MET A 913 2.35 22.09 6.41
C MET A 913 3.31 20.93 6.13
N GLY A 914 4.49 21.26 5.61
CA GLY A 914 5.47 20.29 5.12
C GLY A 914 6.80 20.29 5.89
N GLU A 915 7.60 19.26 5.63
CA GLU A 915 8.98 19.08 6.11
C GLU A 915 9.86 18.57 4.95
N MET A 916 11.18 18.60 5.14
CA MET A 916 12.17 18.26 4.09
C MET A 916 12.90 16.94 4.40
N LEU A 917 13.34 16.23 3.36
CA LEU A 917 14.06 14.95 3.46
C LEU A 917 15.32 14.94 2.60
N GLU A 918 15.23 15.12 1.27
CA GLU A 918 16.37 14.91 0.35
C GLU A 918 17.57 15.77 0.79
N LYS A 919 18.65 15.09 1.23
CA LYS A 919 19.91 15.69 1.73
C LYS A 919 19.73 16.69 2.89
N GLY A 920 18.64 16.62 3.65
CA GLY A 920 18.32 17.53 4.75
C GLY A 920 17.70 18.87 4.34
N GLY A 921 17.36 19.04 3.05
CA GLY A 921 16.68 20.24 2.57
C GLY A 921 17.57 21.48 2.41
N ASN A 922 16.93 22.64 2.32
CA ASN A 922 17.58 23.95 2.45
C ASN A 922 16.94 24.66 3.66
N PRO A 923 17.65 24.85 4.79
CA PRO A 923 17.02 25.32 6.03
C PRO A 923 16.58 26.80 5.94
N TRP A 924 17.29 27.66 5.20
CA TRP A 924 16.90 29.06 5.02
C TRP A 924 15.60 29.16 4.21
N ARG A 925 15.53 28.50 3.05
CA ARG A 925 14.33 28.45 2.20
C ARG A 925 13.18 27.75 2.91
N GLY A 926 13.46 26.65 3.62
CA GLY A 926 12.50 25.93 4.45
C GLY A 926 11.81 26.84 5.46
N MET A 927 12.55 27.68 6.19
CA MET A 927 11.98 28.63 7.15
C MET A 927 11.03 29.68 6.53
N VAL A 928 11.12 29.98 5.23
CA VAL A 928 10.14 30.84 4.53
C VAL A 928 8.78 30.12 4.39
N PHE A 929 8.77 28.78 4.34
CA PHE A 929 7.55 27.96 4.29
C PHE A 929 7.21 27.27 5.63
N GLY A 930 7.98 27.54 6.69
CA GLY A 930 7.83 26.88 7.99
C GLY A 930 8.32 25.43 8.03
N MET A 931 9.14 25.01 7.06
CA MET A 931 9.60 23.63 6.88
C MET A 931 11.00 23.43 7.47
N THR A 932 11.24 22.30 8.14
CA THR A 932 12.57 21.83 8.56
C THR A 932 12.79 20.37 8.15
N ALA A 933 14.00 19.86 8.34
CA ALA A 933 14.28 18.43 8.25
C ALA A 933 13.84 17.68 9.53
N ARG A 934 13.86 16.34 9.48
CA ARG A 934 13.57 15.45 10.62
C ARG A 934 14.84 14.79 11.14
N LEU A 935 14.98 14.68 12.47
CA LEU A 935 15.98 13.80 13.08
C LEU A 935 15.62 12.33 12.84
N PRO A 936 16.57 11.38 12.92
CA PRO A 936 18.00 11.55 12.74
C PRO A 936 18.40 11.43 11.24
N TRP A 937 17.43 11.43 10.32
CA TRP A 937 17.60 11.00 8.92
C TRP A 937 18.64 11.82 8.15
N SER A 938 18.46 13.13 8.09
CA SER A 938 19.38 14.04 7.40
C SER A 938 19.15 15.48 7.84
N GLY A 939 20.22 16.22 8.15
CA GLY A 939 20.15 17.55 8.73
C GLY A 939 19.82 17.53 10.24
N ASP A 940 20.11 18.65 10.92
CA ASP A 940 19.86 18.80 12.35
C ASP A 940 19.04 20.08 12.61
N PRO A 941 17.74 19.95 12.95
CA PRO A 941 16.88 21.09 13.25
C PRO A 941 17.00 21.61 14.69
N ARG A 942 17.76 20.94 15.58
CA ARG A 942 17.81 21.31 17.02
C ARG A 942 18.31 22.75 17.28
N PRO A 943 19.29 23.31 16.55
CA PRO A 943 19.67 24.71 16.69
C PRO A 943 18.52 25.68 16.36
N LEU A 944 17.65 25.34 15.41
CA LEU A 944 16.46 26.12 15.08
C LEU A 944 15.38 25.95 16.16
N TRP A 945 15.16 24.74 16.67
CA TRP A 945 14.22 24.46 17.76
C TRP A 945 14.52 25.29 19.02
N LYS A 946 15.79 25.50 19.36
CA LYS A 946 16.18 26.37 20.47
C LYS A 946 15.70 27.81 20.27
N VAL A 947 15.94 28.40 19.09
CA VAL A 947 15.50 29.76 18.75
C VAL A 947 13.97 29.85 18.70
N TRP A 948 13.30 28.79 18.23
CA TRP A 948 11.85 28.68 18.23
C TRP A 948 11.27 28.74 19.64
N ASP A 949 11.91 28.08 20.62
CA ASP A 949 11.50 28.08 22.03
C ASP A 949 11.77 29.44 22.68
N GLU A 950 12.96 30.02 22.50
CA GLU A 950 13.34 31.35 23.01
C GLU A 950 12.43 32.46 22.44
N PHE A 951 12.11 32.41 21.15
CA PHE A 951 11.15 33.32 20.53
C PHE A 951 9.70 33.02 20.94
N GLY A 952 9.37 31.76 21.22
CA GLY A 952 8.02 31.26 21.46
C GLY A 952 7.19 31.17 20.17
N ILE A 953 7.74 30.56 19.11
CA ILE A 953 7.16 30.54 17.75
C ILE A 953 5.80 29.82 17.67
N SER A 954 5.55 28.85 18.55
CA SER A 954 4.29 28.10 18.59
C SER A 954 3.07 28.97 18.92
N GLY A 955 3.28 30.13 19.55
CA GLY A 955 2.26 31.16 19.79
C GLY A 955 2.25 32.29 18.76
N ALA A 956 2.98 32.17 17.65
CA ALA A 956 3.10 33.23 16.65
C ALA A 956 2.16 33.01 15.45
N ARG A 957 1.66 34.12 14.87
CA ARG A 957 0.93 34.10 13.60
C ARG A 957 1.92 34.08 12.43
N MET A 958 1.90 33.01 11.65
CA MET A 958 2.64 32.93 10.38
C MET A 958 1.95 33.77 9.29
N ILE A 959 2.71 34.65 8.64
CA ILE A 959 2.27 35.52 7.55
C ILE A 959 3.32 35.44 6.44
N GLY A 960 3.07 34.61 5.43
CA GLY A 960 4.03 34.34 4.35
C GLY A 960 4.06 35.41 3.25
N PHE A 961 5.11 35.39 2.42
CA PHE A 961 5.31 36.32 1.30
C PHE A 961 4.14 36.36 0.31
N TRP A 962 3.37 35.26 0.19
CA TRP A 962 2.18 35.17 -0.66
C TRP A 962 1.01 36.00 -0.13
N SER A 963 0.99 36.34 1.16
CA SER A 963 -0.07 37.16 1.75
C SER A 963 0.12 38.65 1.42
N PRO A 964 -0.94 39.37 0.96
CA PRO A 964 -0.88 40.82 0.84
C PRO A 964 -0.63 41.52 2.19
N SER A 965 -0.99 40.85 3.29
CA SER A 965 -0.83 41.32 4.67
C SER A 965 0.61 41.24 5.18
N CYS A 966 1.54 40.57 4.48
CA CYS A 966 2.91 40.36 4.96
C CYS A 966 3.57 41.73 5.32
N PRO A 967 3.98 41.95 6.58
CA PRO A 967 4.40 43.26 7.06
C PRO A 967 5.88 43.56 6.76
N VAL A 968 6.65 42.58 6.32
CA VAL A 968 8.07 42.75 5.94
C VAL A 968 8.26 42.19 4.54
N LYS A 969 8.86 42.98 3.64
CA LYS A 969 9.11 42.63 2.24
C LYS A 969 10.50 43.10 1.82
N THR A 970 11.06 42.51 0.78
CA THR A 970 12.36 42.91 0.17
C THR A 970 12.19 43.80 -1.06
N GLY A 971 10.98 43.83 -1.65
CA GLY A 971 10.75 44.42 -2.97
C GLY A 971 11.23 43.56 -4.14
N ARG A 972 11.65 42.31 -3.90
CA ARG A 972 12.17 41.37 -4.92
C ARG A 972 11.38 40.07 -4.91
N ASP A 973 11.22 39.46 -6.09
CA ASP A 973 10.56 38.15 -6.25
C ASP A 973 11.51 36.95 -6.03
N ASP A 974 12.82 37.20 -5.97
CA ASP A 974 13.88 36.20 -5.76
C ASP A 974 14.50 36.21 -4.35
N ILE A 975 14.09 37.12 -3.46
CA ILE A 975 14.47 37.10 -2.04
C ILE A 975 13.19 37.31 -1.23
N LEU A 976 12.71 36.26 -0.57
CA LEU A 976 11.36 36.21 -0.01
C LEU A 976 11.36 36.21 1.51
N THR A 977 10.28 36.74 2.10
CA THR A 977 10.14 36.92 3.54
C THR A 977 8.82 36.39 4.09
N THR A 978 8.91 35.65 5.19
CA THR A 978 7.76 35.17 5.99
C THR A 978 7.93 35.65 7.43
N VAL A 979 6.85 36.16 8.02
CA VAL A 979 6.87 36.76 9.35
C VAL A 979 6.06 35.91 10.33
N TYR A 980 6.68 35.53 11.43
CA TYR A 980 6.05 34.89 12.59
C TYR A 980 5.82 35.97 13.65
N LEU A 981 4.60 36.50 13.72
CA LEU A 981 4.24 37.67 14.51
C LEU A 981 3.70 37.30 15.90
N ARG A 982 4.28 37.88 16.95
CA ARG A 982 3.70 37.97 18.30
C ARG A 982 3.30 39.43 18.60
N LYS A 983 2.76 39.69 19.79
CA LYS A 983 2.22 41.01 20.20
C LYS A 983 3.28 42.12 20.27
N ASP A 984 4.49 41.75 20.65
CA ASP A 984 5.61 42.60 21.07
C ASP A 984 6.88 42.41 20.23
N ARG A 985 6.93 41.32 19.45
CA ARG A 985 8.07 40.89 18.64
C ARG A 985 7.64 40.10 17.41
N ALA A 986 8.48 40.08 16.38
CA ALA A 986 8.30 39.30 15.17
C ALA A 986 9.60 38.59 14.79
N LEU A 987 9.50 37.31 14.39
CA LEU A 987 10.62 36.61 13.77
C LEU A 987 10.40 36.63 12.25
N VAL A 988 11.35 37.19 11.51
CA VAL A 988 11.34 37.28 10.05
C VAL A 988 12.29 36.23 9.48
N ALA A 989 11.74 35.27 8.75
CA ALA A 989 12.52 34.37 7.91
C ALA A 989 12.68 34.99 6.52
N LEU A 990 13.93 35.13 6.08
CA LEU A 990 14.33 35.63 4.78
C LEU A 990 15.18 34.58 4.07
N ALA A 991 14.98 34.33 2.77
CA ALA A 991 15.84 33.45 1.98
C ALA A 991 15.93 33.81 0.50
N SER A 992 17.04 33.45 -0.15
CA SER A 992 17.39 33.80 -1.52
C SER A 992 17.23 32.65 -2.54
N TRP A 993 16.67 33.00 -3.69
CA TRP A 993 16.67 32.29 -4.97
C TRP A 993 17.48 33.05 -6.04
N ALA A 994 18.12 34.17 -5.69
CA ALA A 994 19.05 34.85 -6.58
C ALA A 994 20.26 33.93 -6.89
N GLY A 995 20.76 34.00 -8.13
CA GLY A 995 21.95 33.24 -8.56
C GLY A 995 23.27 33.81 -8.04
N GLU A 996 23.28 35.10 -7.66
CA GLU A 996 24.44 35.85 -7.20
C GLU A 996 24.18 36.46 -5.81
N PRO A 997 25.22 36.85 -5.05
CA PRO A 997 25.06 37.55 -3.78
C PRO A 997 24.34 38.89 -3.95
N VAL A 998 23.46 39.25 -3.00
CA VAL A 998 22.66 40.49 -3.05
C VAL A 998 22.60 41.16 -1.70
N ASP A 999 22.90 42.46 -1.66
CA ASP A 999 22.54 43.35 -0.55
C ASP A 999 21.08 43.80 -0.69
N CYS A 1000 20.19 43.25 0.15
CA CYS A 1000 18.77 43.57 0.13
C CYS A 1000 18.36 44.46 1.33
N ARG A 1001 17.36 45.33 1.17
CA ARG A 1001 16.81 46.14 2.26
C ARG A 1001 15.40 45.68 2.60
N LEU A 1002 15.06 45.65 3.88
CA LEU A 1002 13.70 45.36 4.34
C LEU A 1002 12.81 46.60 4.24
N ASN A 1003 11.74 46.48 3.46
CA ASN A 1003 10.58 47.35 3.53
C ASN A 1003 9.65 46.84 4.65
N ILE A 1004 9.55 47.60 5.74
CA ILE A 1004 8.86 47.20 6.97
C ILE A 1004 7.64 48.10 7.20
N ASP A 1005 6.45 47.48 7.22
CA ASP A 1005 5.20 48.08 7.66
C ASP A 1005 5.11 48.02 9.20
N TRP A 1006 5.77 48.99 9.85
CA TRP A 1006 5.83 49.13 11.31
C TRP A 1006 4.45 49.14 11.98
N LYS A 1007 3.43 49.68 11.30
CA LYS A 1007 2.06 49.71 11.81
C LYS A 1007 1.44 48.31 11.86
N LYS A 1008 1.71 47.46 10.87
CA LYS A 1008 1.29 46.04 10.90
C LYS A 1008 2.10 45.18 11.86
N LEU A 1009 3.37 45.51 12.10
CA LEU A 1009 4.17 44.86 13.15
C LEU A 1009 3.74 45.26 14.57
N GLY A 1010 3.22 46.47 14.76
CA GLY A 1010 2.91 47.02 16.08
C GLY A 1010 4.14 47.46 16.88
N ILE A 1011 5.27 47.71 16.19
CA ILE A 1011 6.56 48.09 16.79
C ILE A 1011 6.88 49.53 16.42
N ASP A 1012 7.31 50.34 17.40
CA ASP A 1012 7.78 51.71 17.17
C ASP A 1012 9.16 51.67 16.46
N PRO A 1013 9.29 52.20 15.22
CA PRO A 1013 10.56 52.19 14.49
C PRO A 1013 11.70 52.90 15.23
N LYS A 1014 11.40 53.85 16.13
CA LYS A 1014 12.41 54.55 16.94
C LYS A 1014 12.97 53.71 18.08
N LYS A 1015 12.30 52.61 18.43
CA LYS A 1015 12.67 51.68 19.51
C LYS A 1015 12.98 50.27 18.99
N ALA A 1016 12.87 50.05 17.68
CA ALA A 1016 13.06 48.74 17.08
C ALA A 1016 14.54 48.31 17.12
N VAL A 1017 14.77 47.06 17.53
CA VAL A 1017 16.02 46.32 17.29
C VAL A 1017 15.72 45.25 16.25
N LEU A 1018 16.62 45.07 15.28
CA LEU A 1018 16.64 43.92 14.39
C LEU A 1018 17.89 43.11 14.75
N GLU A 1019 17.70 41.94 15.35
CA GLU A 1019 18.80 41.04 15.74
C GLU A 1019 18.72 39.72 14.97
N ALA A 1020 19.83 39.30 14.37
CA ALA A 1020 20.09 37.92 14.02
C ALA A 1020 20.66 37.22 15.27
N PRO A 1021 19.95 36.27 15.92
CA PRO A 1021 20.57 35.42 16.93
C PRO A 1021 21.62 34.50 16.28
N ALA A 1022 22.64 34.07 17.03
CA ALA A 1022 23.55 33.03 16.56
C ALA A 1022 22.82 31.69 16.47
N ILE A 1023 22.90 31.03 15.30
CA ILE A 1023 22.30 29.72 15.06
C ILE A 1023 23.34 28.84 14.40
N GLU A 1024 23.73 27.77 15.08
CA GLU A 1024 24.75 26.84 14.61
C GLU A 1024 24.42 26.33 13.20
N ASN A 1025 25.42 26.33 12.32
CA ASN A 1025 25.31 25.92 10.91
C ASN A 1025 24.27 26.68 10.06
N PHE A 1026 23.72 27.80 10.56
CA PHE A 1026 22.70 28.60 9.87
C PHE A 1026 23.06 30.10 9.76
N GLN A 1027 23.46 30.77 10.85
CA GLN A 1027 23.86 32.19 10.80
C GLN A 1027 24.71 32.63 12.03
N PRO A 1028 25.62 33.60 11.88
CA PRO A 1028 26.27 34.27 13.02
C PRO A 1028 25.30 35.25 13.72
N ALA A 1029 25.62 35.63 14.96
CA ALA A 1029 24.92 36.73 15.63
C ALA A 1029 25.29 38.09 14.99
N ARG A 1030 24.30 38.96 14.78
CA ARG A 1030 24.49 40.34 14.29
C ARG A 1030 23.28 41.22 14.62
N GLU A 1031 23.52 42.46 15.06
CA GLU A 1031 22.48 43.50 15.06
C GLU A 1031 22.50 44.28 13.74
N PHE A 1032 21.32 44.74 13.30
CA PHE A 1032 21.12 45.56 12.12
C PHE A 1032 20.29 46.80 12.46
N GLN A 1033 20.59 47.94 11.85
CA GLN A 1033 19.76 49.14 11.95
C GLN A 1033 18.54 49.06 11.02
N PRO A 1034 17.40 49.67 11.38
CA PRO A 1034 16.26 49.81 10.47
C PRO A 1034 16.66 50.41 9.11
N GLY A 1035 16.50 49.61 8.04
CA GLY A 1035 16.85 49.99 6.67
C GLY A 1035 18.30 49.74 6.25
N GLU A 1036 19.16 49.19 7.12
CA GLU A 1036 20.49 48.69 6.76
C GLU A 1036 20.40 47.59 5.68
N PRO A 1037 21.33 47.54 4.70
CA PRO A 1037 21.43 46.42 3.77
C PRO A 1037 21.80 45.11 4.49
N LEU A 1038 21.04 44.06 4.20
CA LEU A 1038 21.31 42.69 4.59
C LEU A 1038 22.08 42.01 3.45
N PRO A 1039 23.31 41.53 3.66
CA PRO A 1039 24.02 40.71 2.68
C PRO A 1039 23.38 39.31 2.65
N VAL A 1040 23.02 38.82 1.46
CA VAL A 1040 22.37 37.52 1.28
C VAL A 1040 23.04 36.73 0.16
N GLU A 1041 23.65 35.61 0.51
CA GLU A 1041 24.27 34.67 -0.42
C GLU A 1041 23.23 33.82 -1.18
N PRO A 1042 23.57 33.33 -2.39
CA PRO A 1042 22.74 32.38 -3.14
C PRO A 1042 22.31 31.18 -2.27
N GLY A 1043 21.01 30.93 -2.21
CA GLY A 1043 20.45 29.82 -1.44
C GLY A 1043 20.54 29.93 0.08
N ARG A 1044 21.02 31.05 0.63
CA ARG A 1044 21.04 31.34 2.08
C ARG A 1044 20.04 32.43 2.43
N GLY A 1045 20.11 32.93 3.67
CA GLY A 1045 19.12 33.83 4.23
C GLY A 1045 19.42 34.21 5.68
N TRP A 1046 18.42 34.79 6.35
CA TRP A 1046 18.49 35.22 7.74
C TRP A 1046 17.20 34.89 8.49
N LEU A 1047 17.32 34.57 9.77
CA LEU A 1047 16.27 34.63 10.79
C LEU A 1047 16.53 35.89 11.64
N LEU A 1048 15.64 36.88 11.56
CA LEU A 1048 15.78 38.16 12.26
C LEU A 1048 14.65 38.33 13.28
N ILE A 1049 14.97 38.57 14.54
CA ILE A 1049 14.01 38.98 15.56
C ILE A 1049 13.91 40.50 15.54
N ILE A 1050 12.71 41.01 15.28
CA ILE A 1050 12.36 42.43 15.39
C ILE A 1050 11.56 42.62 16.68
N LYS A 1051 12.06 43.45 17.60
CA LYS A 1051 11.44 43.73 18.91
C LYS A 1051 11.64 45.19 19.31
N SER A 1052 10.85 45.68 20.26
CA SER A 1052 11.17 46.95 20.94
C SER A 1052 12.33 46.74 21.93
N ARG A 1053 13.18 47.76 22.11
CA ARG A 1053 14.08 47.89 23.26
C ARG A 1053 13.32 48.00 24.59
#